data_AF-A0A067TQV0-F1
#
_entry.id   AF-A0A067TQV0-F1
#
_cell.length_a   1.000
_cell.length_b   1.000
_cell.length_c   1.000
_cell.angle_alpha   90.00
_cell.angle_beta   90.00
_cell.angle_gamma   90.00
#
_symmetry.space_group_name_H-M   'P 1'
#
loop_
_entity.id
_entity.type
_entity.pdbx_description
1 polymer ?
#
loop_
_entity_poly.entity_id
_entity_poly.type
_entity_poly.pdbx_seq_one_letter_code
_entity_poly.pdbx_strand_id
1 'polypeptide(L)'
;MSTHTAIAAISKGKFDTIQVPTETPGDGEVLIQVAYASMIAFDTYVTDRGFYFQDYPVILGFSGAGTIKEIGRGVDDLKVGDRIPDTLLLKEAATIPDNFVTAFYTLFHQLGLPIPSSFPATEVPPLSSTPILIYGAGSTCGIYALQLLHVAGYKKVIATASKKHHEYLRSLGATHTFDYKSSTLVDEVSNAVGGDGKIMLAVDCITAESTLEIIARMVSPLSKVALLLPIKQGDTVTNALDQAFYFEIPEEKNLFPKGTELIGVRTFSYQQDEYLRDNLMPKILPGLLNSGYIKPARPLLLDKGDFKERVGTGLQLLRENKRGHVVRISFVFSSIRGACSPPLFIERRSSAQDKYPPLVYAMLPTNRSVASKRLSNTILLARASSTSPRRVTSRPLSSVGAKQIAPNATGYSSSFYSAFSNHSKPSHRAYASETLNRTIRLPHFDKILIANRGEIACRVIRTAKKLGIKTVAVYSEADKDSLHVKMADEAYCIGPAPSSESYLKMDKIIEACHRSGAQAVHPGYGFLSENAIFSKRLAEEGLVFIGPPASAIVSMGSKSESKNIMLSFPVLIKAIHGGGGKGMRTVTTPTTEAFQEALSSAKRESLKAFGNDTVLVEKYIETPRHIEVQVFADTLGGVVSLWERDCSVQRRNQKIIEEAPAPGLSPDLRADLGGKAIAAAKAVNYVGAGTVEFIFDNDTSKFYFMEMNTRLQVEHPVTEMITGLDLVEWQLEVAAGNPLPLSQASIPLVGHAFEARIYAENPRNNFLPDSGTLLYLSTPTPTHTFAPSYAPIKPSAPSSIYSVLGPSESSSPDLQITPSLRIEQGFNQGASIGVFYDPMIAKVVVHGRDRTEALRILRKALDEYHVVGVSTNVEFLRTLAGNKAFIDQEVETGFIPKHFKELFPPLQEPTAEIFAQAALFIALRDQKSTNLASPTPWASLTSRRFGGDEYKRIIKFQTEDMEQEIITANIIQKSTGLYDVVIETTQGPVHFPSTNAQLLGQNTLSTTLDMNYLRATIVSQPPPPAIPASQSSNTMERLHIFNAGQKTTLVLPSPGWLLSLGGDLLSAKGALKAPMPSLIVELKVSVGDRVEKGQAVVVIESMKTETVLRADRAGVVKSVGCKAGEMVEEGRELVDIELDEP
;
A
#
# COMPACT_ATOMS: atom_id res chain seq x y z
N MET A 1 32.90 -13.89 17.60
CA MET A 1 32.23 -15.16 17.26
C MET A 1 31.62 -15.69 18.53
N SER A 2 30.32 -15.96 18.54
CA SER A 2 29.63 -16.67 19.63
C SER A 2 29.53 -18.16 19.28
N THR A 3 29.86 -19.01 20.25
CA THR A 3 29.77 -20.47 20.14
C THR A 3 28.49 -20.97 20.79
N HIS A 4 27.83 -21.93 20.17
CA HIS A 4 26.55 -22.48 20.62
C HIS A 4 26.57 -24.01 20.57
N THR A 5 25.71 -24.65 21.34
CA THR A 5 25.47 -26.10 21.32
C THR A 5 24.24 -26.46 20.49
N ALA A 6 24.26 -27.64 19.90
CA ALA A 6 23.20 -28.21 19.08
C ALA A 6 23.20 -29.74 19.23
N ILE A 7 22.07 -30.41 19.05
CA ILE A 7 21.99 -31.88 19.04
C ILE A 7 21.89 -32.37 17.60
N ALA A 8 22.58 -33.45 17.27
CA ALA A 8 22.54 -34.08 15.95
C ALA A 8 22.23 -35.57 16.08
N ALA A 9 21.20 -36.03 15.37
CA ALA A 9 20.76 -37.43 15.36
C ALA A 9 21.53 -38.24 14.29
N ILE A 10 21.96 -39.45 14.65
CA ILE A 10 22.78 -40.31 13.80
C ILE A 10 21.97 -41.56 13.39
N SER A 11 21.79 -41.77 12.09
CA SER A 11 21.38 -43.07 11.57
C SER A 11 22.48 -43.65 10.68
N LYS A 12 22.89 -44.89 10.97
CA LYS A 12 23.84 -45.70 10.16
C LYS A 12 25.14 -44.93 9.77
N GLY A 13 25.69 -44.17 10.72
CA GLY A 13 26.93 -43.40 10.52
C GLY A 13 26.79 -42.11 9.69
N LYS A 14 25.57 -41.58 9.55
CA LYS A 14 25.29 -40.27 8.93
C LYS A 14 24.37 -39.41 9.81
N PHE A 15 24.51 -38.10 9.68
CA PHE A 15 23.65 -37.12 10.34
C PHE A 15 22.44 -36.81 9.46
N ASP A 16 21.23 -37.10 9.95
CA ASP A 16 19.99 -36.84 9.23
C ASP A 16 19.36 -35.49 9.62
N THR A 17 19.51 -35.04 10.87
CA THR A 17 18.98 -33.76 11.37
C THR A 17 19.88 -33.13 12.45
N ILE A 18 19.92 -31.78 12.50
CA ILE A 18 20.56 -30.99 13.56
C ILE A 18 19.50 -30.06 14.18
N GLN A 19 19.43 -30.01 15.52
CA GLN A 19 18.45 -29.25 16.31
C GLN A 19 19.15 -28.33 17.33
N VAL A 20 18.49 -27.23 17.73
CA VAL A 20 19.09 -26.17 18.58
C VAL A 20 18.06 -25.60 19.58
N PRO A 21 18.31 -25.62 20.90
CA PRO A 21 19.04 -26.62 21.66
C PRO A 21 18.17 -27.28 22.75
N THR A 22 18.33 -28.58 22.97
CA THR A 22 18.01 -29.25 24.24
C THR A 22 19.31 -29.57 24.97
N GLU A 23 19.26 -29.74 26.30
CA GLU A 23 20.49 -29.74 27.12
C GLU A 23 21.23 -31.09 27.19
N THR A 24 20.60 -32.20 26.78
CA THR A 24 21.21 -33.55 26.79
C THR A 24 20.78 -34.39 25.57
N PRO A 25 21.68 -35.20 24.97
CA PRO A 25 21.36 -36.05 23.82
C PRO A 25 20.64 -37.35 24.19
N GLY A 26 19.62 -37.71 23.39
CA GLY A 26 18.89 -38.98 23.50
C GLY A 26 19.59 -40.17 22.82
N ASP A 27 18.96 -41.34 22.90
CA ASP A 27 19.48 -42.57 22.30
C ASP A 27 19.62 -42.41 20.76
N GLY A 28 20.85 -42.57 20.24
CA GLY A 28 21.21 -42.32 18.83
C GLY A 28 21.69 -40.90 18.51
N GLU A 29 21.83 -40.00 19.50
CA GLU A 29 22.16 -38.59 19.29
C GLU A 29 23.51 -38.16 19.88
N VAL A 30 24.05 -37.03 19.41
CA VAL A 30 25.25 -36.38 19.96
C VAL A 30 25.06 -34.87 20.11
N LEU A 31 25.57 -34.32 21.21
CA LEU A 31 25.62 -32.87 21.45
C LEU A 31 26.91 -32.31 20.83
N ILE A 32 26.82 -31.30 19.98
CA ILE A 32 27.94 -30.67 19.26
C ILE A 32 28.04 -29.18 19.59
N GLN A 33 29.27 -28.65 19.66
CA GLN A 33 29.51 -27.21 19.77
C GLN A 33 30.00 -26.64 18.43
N VAL A 34 29.32 -25.59 17.94
CA VAL A 34 29.53 -24.91 16.65
C VAL A 34 29.80 -23.41 16.84
N ALA A 35 30.34 -22.75 15.81
CA ALA A 35 30.65 -21.32 15.81
C ALA A 35 30.11 -20.63 14.55
N TYR A 36 29.35 -19.54 14.71
CA TYR A 36 28.74 -18.83 13.58
C TYR A 36 29.60 -17.65 13.07
N ALA A 37 29.45 -17.36 11.78
CA ALA A 37 29.88 -16.13 11.13
C ALA A 37 28.76 -15.60 10.22
N SER A 38 28.28 -14.38 10.52
CA SER A 38 27.40 -13.52 9.69
C SER A 38 26.24 -14.18 8.92
N MET A 39 24.99 -13.90 9.32
CA MET A 39 23.79 -14.13 8.49
C MET A 39 23.05 -12.82 8.20
N ILE A 40 22.33 -12.80 7.09
CA ILE A 40 21.20 -11.90 6.80
C ILE A 40 19.96 -12.80 6.63
N ALA A 41 18.80 -12.32 7.09
CA ALA A 41 17.46 -12.88 6.86
C ALA A 41 17.22 -14.37 7.23
N PHE A 42 16.65 -14.56 8.42
CA PHE A 42 15.47 -15.43 8.58
C PHE A 42 14.32 -14.52 9.02
N ASP A 43 13.12 -14.68 8.45
CA ASP A 43 11.95 -13.88 8.80
C ASP A 43 11.32 -14.34 10.12
N THR A 44 11.61 -13.63 11.21
CA THR A 44 10.86 -13.77 12.46
C THR A 44 9.66 -12.82 12.47
N TYR A 45 8.50 -13.32 12.04
CA TYR A 45 7.23 -12.64 12.30
C TYR A 45 6.81 -12.81 13.77
N VAL A 46 6.45 -11.71 14.42
CA VAL A 46 5.88 -11.69 15.78
C VAL A 46 4.41 -11.30 15.69
N THR A 47 3.54 -12.02 16.39
CA THR A 47 2.15 -11.62 16.68
C THR A 47 1.82 -11.99 18.13
N ASP A 48 0.81 -11.34 18.71
CA ASP A 48 0.84 -11.01 20.14
C ASP A 48 0.47 -12.15 21.13
N ARG A 49 0.21 -13.39 20.66
CA ARG A 49 -0.25 -14.51 21.52
C ARG A 49 0.29 -15.90 21.14
N GLY A 50 1.53 -16.19 21.53
CA GLY A 50 2.05 -17.56 21.70
C GLY A 50 2.62 -18.24 20.44
N PHE A 51 3.49 -19.23 20.65
CA PHE A 51 4.21 -19.95 19.60
C PHE A 51 3.52 -21.25 19.18
N TYR A 52 3.35 -21.46 17.88
CA TYR A 52 3.11 -22.76 17.25
C TYR A 52 3.81 -22.82 15.88
N PHE A 53 4.27 -24.01 15.49
CA PHE A 53 4.92 -24.29 14.20
C PHE A 53 4.04 -25.18 13.33
N GLN A 54 4.09 -25.00 12.00
CA GLN A 54 3.89 -26.13 11.07
C GLN A 54 4.62 -25.89 9.73
N ASP A 55 4.99 -26.99 9.09
CA ASP A 55 6.13 -27.10 8.16
C ASP A 55 5.81 -26.75 6.69
N TYR A 56 6.84 -26.30 5.94
CA TYR A 56 7.60 -27.16 5.00
C TYR A 56 8.93 -26.44 4.60
N PRO A 57 10.04 -27.14 4.34
CA PRO A 57 11.37 -26.52 4.36
C PRO A 57 11.96 -26.18 2.98
N VAL A 58 12.70 -25.07 2.93
CA VAL A 58 13.79 -24.85 1.98
C VAL A 58 15.06 -24.58 2.80
N ILE A 59 16.11 -25.38 2.57
CA ILE A 59 17.29 -25.40 3.45
C ILE A 59 18.24 -24.25 3.11
N LEU A 60 18.40 -23.30 4.03
CA LEU A 60 19.53 -22.37 4.09
C LEU A 60 20.66 -22.99 4.92
N GLY A 61 21.91 -22.75 4.50
CA GLY A 61 23.05 -23.60 4.87
C GLY A 61 23.67 -23.35 6.25
N PHE A 62 23.89 -24.43 7.00
CA PHE A 62 24.74 -24.46 8.19
C PHE A 62 26.23 -24.63 7.84
N SER A 63 27.13 -24.20 8.72
CA SER A 63 28.52 -24.67 8.75
C SER A 63 28.64 -25.84 9.74
N GLY A 64 28.70 -27.08 9.24
CA GLY A 64 28.63 -28.32 10.05
C GLY A 64 29.88 -28.67 10.85
N ALA A 65 30.90 -27.80 10.87
CA ALA A 65 32.16 -28.00 11.57
C ALA A 65 32.02 -27.88 13.10
N GLY A 66 31.44 -28.91 13.73
CA GLY A 66 31.26 -29.02 15.18
C GLY A 66 32.32 -29.86 15.87
N THR A 67 32.44 -29.69 17.19
CA THR A 67 33.18 -30.61 18.08
C THR A 67 32.19 -31.29 19.03
N ILE A 68 32.21 -32.62 19.13
CA ILE A 68 31.31 -33.38 20.01
C ILE A 68 31.61 -33.04 21.48
N LYS A 69 30.55 -32.83 22.27
CA LYS A 69 30.56 -32.51 23.70
C LYS A 69 29.96 -33.60 24.57
N GLU A 70 28.94 -34.27 24.08
CA GLU A 70 28.26 -35.34 24.81
C GLU A 70 27.63 -36.32 23.81
N ILE A 71 27.38 -37.55 24.25
CA ILE A 71 26.96 -38.67 23.40
C ILE A 71 25.85 -39.44 24.12
N GLY A 72 24.72 -39.63 23.45
CA GLY A 72 23.60 -40.43 23.93
C GLY A 72 23.84 -41.93 23.71
N ARG A 73 22.94 -42.79 24.23
CA ARG A 73 23.17 -44.25 24.20
C ARG A 73 23.06 -44.80 22.77
N GLY A 74 23.79 -45.88 22.48
CA GLY A 74 23.74 -46.56 21.18
C GLY A 74 24.53 -45.86 20.06
N VAL A 75 25.34 -44.85 20.37
CA VAL A 75 26.32 -44.26 19.46
C VAL A 75 27.73 -44.75 19.84
N ASP A 76 28.03 -45.99 19.43
CA ASP A 76 29.27 -46.68 19.86
C ASP A 76 30.52 -46.28 19.04
N ASP A 77 30.33 -45.61 17.90
CA ASP A 77 31.37 -45.33 16.89
C ASP A 77 32.11 -43.98 17.06
N LEU A 78 31.68 -43.10 17.98
CA LEU A 78 32.18 -41.72 18.14
C LEU A 78 32.59 -41.40 19.58
N LYS A 79 33.40 -40.34 19.78
CA LYS A 79 33.90 -39.93 21.10
C LYS A 79 33.77 -38.43 21.35
N VAL A 80 33.55 -38.08 22.62
CA VAL A 80 33.56 -36.68 23.08
C VAL A 80 34.93 -36.05 22.79
N GLY A 81 34.92 -34.90 22.12
CA GLY A 81 36.11 -34.24 21.61
C GLY A 81 36.41 -34.48 20.13
N ASP A 82 35.76 -35.45 19.48
CA ASP A 82 35.91 -35.65 18.03
C ASP A 82 35.38 -34.45 17.24
N ARG A 83 36.05 -34.14 16.12
CA ARG A 83 35.62 -33.11 15.17
C ARG A 83 34.85 -33.76 14.02
N ILE A 84 33.63 -33.30 13.80
CA ILE A 84 32.80 -33.73 12.68
C ILE A 84 33.20 -32.90 11.44
N PRO A 85 33.63 -33.53 10.33
CA PRO A 85 33.87 -32.84 9.07
C PRO A 85 32.55 -32.55 8.33
N ASP A 86 32.48 -31.48 7.53
CA ASP A 86 31.32 -31.19 6.69
C ASP A 86 31.06 -32.36 5.71
N THR A 87 29.95 -33.09 5.87
CA THR A 87 29.48 -34.05 4.87
C THR A 87 28.79 -33.34 3.71
N LEU A 88 29.58 -33.05 2.67
CA LEU A 88 29.23 -32.62 1.30
C LEU A 88 27.73 -32.37 1.01
N LEU A 89 27.31 -31.10 1.03
CA LEU A 89 26.24 -30.53 0.19
C LEU A 89 26.26 -28.99 0.24
N LEU A 90 25.76 -28.33 -0.82
CA LEU A 90 25.53 -26.88 -1.04
C LEU A 90 26.68 -25.86 -0.82
N LYS A 91 27.66 -26.13 0.04
CA LYS A 91 28.70 -25.18 0.48
C LYS A 91 29.62 -24.68 -0.64
N GLU A 92 29.71 -25.40 -1.75
CA GLU A 92 30.51 -25.03 -2.93
C GLU A 92 29.76 -24.13 -3.93
N ALA A 93 28.44 -23.97 -3.78
CA ALA A 93 27.63 -23.06 -4.59
C ALA A 93 27.44 -21.67 -3.94
N ALA A 94 27.57 -21.58 -2.61
CA ALA A 94 27.29 -20.36 -1.83
C ALA A 94 28.34 -19.23 -1.99
N THR A 95 29.39 -19.44 -2.79
CA THR A 95 30.28 -18.37 -3.27
C THR A 95 30.37 -18.39 -4.78
N ILE A 96 29.36 -17.82 -5.46
CA ILE A 96 29.57 -17.27 -6.80
C ILE A 96 30.62 -16.16 -6.63
N PRO A 97 31.84 -16.30 -7.16
CA PRO A 97 32.85 -15.28 -6.97
C PRO A 97 32.56 -14.14 -7.95
N ASP A 98 32.48 -12.90 -7.49
CA ASP A 98 32.47 -11.73 -8.39
C ASP A 98 33.61 -11.83 -9.40
N ASN A 99 34.80 -12.20 -8.90
CA ASN A 99 36.01 -12.50 -9.68
C ASN A 99 35.81 -13.51 -10.84
N PHE A 100 34.90 -14.48 -10.73
CA PHE A 100 34.59 -15.38 -11.85
C PHE A 100 33.74 -14.66 -12.91
N VAL A 101 32.73 -13.90 -12.48
CA VAL A 101 31.84 -13.12 -13.37
C VAL A 101 32.63 -12.03 -14.09
N THR A 102 33.49 -11.29 -13.37
CA THR A 102 34.38 -10.29 -13.96
C THR A 102 35.38 -10.93 -14.92
N ALA A 103 35.94 -12.11 -14.61
CA ALA A 103 36.83 -12.82 -15.53
C ALA A 103 36.10 -13.25 -16.82
N PHE A 104 34.92 -13.86 -16.70
CA PHE A 104 34.13 -14.29 -17.85
C PHE A 104 33.73 -13.13 -18.76
N TYR A 105 33.16 -12.07 -18.17
CA TYR A 105 32.72 -10.88 -18.92
C TYR A 105 33.89 -10.13 -19.56
N THR A 106 35.03 -10.02 -18.85
CA THR A 106 36.26 -9.42 -19.40
C THR A 106 36.79 -10.19 -20.61
N LEU A 107 36.89 -11.51 -20.52
CA LEU A 107 37.46 -12.33 -21.58
C LEU A 107 36.55 -12.36 -22.82
N PHE A 108 35.28 -12.74 -22.65
CA PHE A 108 34.46 -13.07 -23.80
C PHE A 108 33.67 -11.88 -24.37
N HIS A 109 33.18 -10.97 -23.52
CA HIS A 109 32.45 -9.79 -24.01
C HIS A 109 33.39 -8.61 -24.30
N GLN A 110 34.31 -8.29 -23.38
CA GLN A 110 35.09 -7.04 -23.46
C GLN A 110 36.34 -7.15 -24.34
N LEU A 111 37.15 -8.21 -24.17
CA LEU A 111 38.22 -8.53 -25.11
C LEU A 111 37.72 -9.13 -26.44
N GLY A 112 36.42 -9.49 -26.51
CA GLY A 112 35.77 -10.00 -27.72
C GLY A 112 36.17 -11.42 -28.10
N LEU A 113 36.63 -12.24 -27.16
CA LEU A 113 36.92 -13.65 -27.41
C LEU A 113 35.60 -14.42 -27.64
N PRO A 114 35.45 -15.22 -28.72
CA PRO A 114 34.23 -15.98 -28.96
C PRO A 114 33.92 -16.95 -27.81
N ILE A 115 32.68 -16.90 -27.31
CA ILE A 115 32.15 -17.87 -26.35
C ILE A 115 32.01 -19.22 -27.06
N PRO A 116 32.62 -20.31 -26.58
CA PRO A 116 32.42 -21.63 -27.17
C PRO A 116 31.01 -22.17 -26.89
N SER A 117 30.50 -22.99 -27.81
CA SER A 117 29.18 -23.64 -27.71
C SER A 117 29.06 -24.64 -26.55
N SER A 118 30.19 -25.10 -26.02
CA SER A 118 30.30 -25.91 -24.80
C SER A 118 31.55 -25.53 -24.01
N PHE A 119 31.53 -25.82 -22.71
CA PHE A 119 32.72 -25.84 -21.86
C PHE A 119 32.90 -27.28 -21.34
N PRO A 120 33.99 -28.00 -21.66
CA PRO A 120 35.12 -27.59 -22.51
C PRO A 120 34.72 -27.39 -23.97
N ALA A 121 35.49 -26.55 -24.68
CA ALA A 121 35.30 -26.31 -26.10
C ALA A 121 35.61 -27.57 -26.93
N THR A 122 34.63 -28.02 -27.72
CA THR A 122 34.78 -29.14 -28.67
C THR A 122 35.50 -28.75 -29.95
N GLU A 123 35.48 -27.45 -30.29
CA GLU A 123 36.13 -26.87 -31.47
C GLU A 123 37.29 -25.96 -31.05
N VAL A 124 38.29 -25.80 -31.92
CA VAL A 124 39.44 -24.93 -31.66
C VAL A 124 39.01 -23.48 -31.93
N PRO A 125 39.08 -22.56 -30.95
CA PRO A 125 38.57 -21.20 -31.14
C PRO A 125 39.42 -20.41 -32.15
N PRO A 126 38.82 -19.45 -32.87
CA PRO A 126 39.55 -18.39 -33.54
C PRO A 126 40.59 -17.76 -32.59
N LEU A 127 41.80 -17.50 -33.11
CA LEU A 127 42.93 -16.97 -32.32
C LEU A 127 43.44 -17.89 -31.19
N SER A 128 43.13 -19.20 -31.17
CA SER A 128 43.62 -20.16 -30.15
C SER A 128 45.14 -20.19 -29.92
N SER A 129 45.93 -19.79 -30.91
CA SER A 129 47.41 -19.73 -30.89
C SER A 129 47.97 -18.32 -30.61
N THR A 130 47.12 -17.30 -30.52
CA THR A 130 47.53 -15.92 -30.22
C THR A 130 47.98 -15.82 -28.76
N PRO A 131 49.12 -15.17 -28.45
CA PRO A 131 49.54 -14.94 -27.08
C PRO A 131 48.54 -14.06 -26.32
N ILE A 132 48.02 -14.57 -25.20
CA ILE A 132 47.20 -13.80 -24.25
C ILE A 132 47.99 -13.66 -22.94
N LEU A 133 48.15 -12.42 -22.46
CA LEU A 133 48.84 -12.12 -21.20
C LEU A 133 47.83 -11.96 -20.06
N ILE A 134 47.96 -12.74 -18.99
CA ILE A 134 47.32 -12.48 -17.69
C ILE A 134 48.38 -11.95 -16.73
N TYR A 135 48.41 -10.63 -16.56
CA TYR A 135 49.31 -9.96 -15.65
C TYR A 135 48.74 -10.00 -14.23
N GLY A 136 49.51 -10.50 -13.26
CA GLY A 136 49.00 -10.69 -11.89
C GLY A 136 48.09 -11.91 -11.71
N ALA A 137 48.25 -12.94 -12.55
CA ALA A 137 47.48 -14.18 -12.58
C ALA A 137 47.37 -14.94 -11.24
N GLY A 138 48.20 -14.60 -10.25
CA GLY A 138 48.12 -15.14 -8.89
C GLY A 138 46.97 -14.60 -8.03
N SER A 139 46.12 -13.70 -8.54
CA SER A 139 44.88 -13.27 -7.87
C SER A 139 43.71 -14.21 -8.19
N THR A 140 42.65 -14.19 -7.37
CA THR A 140 41.45 -15.01 -7.57
C THR A 140 40.79 -14.78 -8.94
N CYS A 141 40.81 -13.55 -9.45
CA CYS A 141 40.29 -13.22 -10.78
C CYS A 141 41.19 -13.76 -11.90
N GLY A 142 42.52 -13.62 -11.74
CA GLY A 142 43.50 -14.16 -12.69
C GLY A 142 43.48 -15.70 -12.79
N ILE A 143 43.23 -16.38 -11.66
CA ILE A 143 43.01 -17.83 -11.58
C ILE A 143 41.79 -18.25 -12.42
N TYR A 144 40.63 -17.60 -12.24
CA TYR A 144 39.44 -17.93 -13.03
C TYR A 144 39.57 -17.55 -14.50
N ALA A 145 40.23 -16.42 -14.83
CA ALA A 145 40.51 -16.05 -16.21
C ALA A 145 41.38 -17.09 -16.92
N LEU A 146 42.41 -17.62 -16.23
CA LEU A 146 43.28 -18.66 -16.74
C LEU A 146 42.52 -19.98 -17.00
N GLN A 147 41.70 -20.42 -16.04
CA GLN A 147 40.86 -21.61 -16.20
C GLN A 147 39.86 -21.46 -17.34
N LEU A 148 39.22 -20.29 -17.47
CA LEU A 148 38.27 -20.02 -18.56
C LEU A 148 38.94 -20.04 -19.94
N LEU A 149 40.12 -19.44 -20.10
CA LEU A 149 40.87 -19.52 -21.36
C LEU A 149 41.29 -20.95 -21.71
N HIS A 150 41.75 -21.72 -20.72
CA HIS A 150 42.15 -23.12 -20.91
C HIS A 150 40.97 -23.98 -21.37
N VAL A 151 39.83 -23.89 -20.67
CA VAL A 151 38.62 -24.67 -20.96
C VAL A 151 37.93 -24.22 -22.26
N ALA A 152 38.08 -22.94 -22.64
CA ALA A 152 37.65 -22.43 -23.94
C ALA A 152 38.62 -22.77 -25.10
N GLY A 153 39.75 -23.45 -24.84
CA GLY A 153 40.63 -23.99 -25.87
C GLY A 153 41.78 -23.07 -26.34
N TYR A 154 42.08 -21.99 -25.61
CA TYR A 154 43.25 -21.14 -25.90
C TYR A 154 44.54 -21.79 -25.38
N LYS A 155 45.54 -21.93 -26.26
CA LYS A 155 46.72 -22.78 -26.03
C LYS A 155 48.00 -22.02 -25.70
N LYS A 156 47.99 -20.68 -25.81
CA LYS A 156 49.15 -19.80 -25.60
C LYS A 156 48.86 -18.69 -24.59
N VAL A 157 48.60 -19.09 -23.34
CA VAL A 157 48.34 -18.15 -22.22
C VAL A 157 49.62 -17.96 -21.41
N ILE A 158 50.04 -16.70 -21.26
CA ILE A 158 51.23 -16.30 -20.52
C ILE A 158 50.77 -15.63 -19.22
N ALA A 159 51.29 -16.08 -18.07
CA ALA A 159 50.85 -15.64 -16.76
C ALA A 159 52.00 -15.02 -15.94
N THR A 160 51.77 -13.86 -15.29
CA THR A 160 52.75 -13.28 -14.35
C THR A 160 52.27 -13.40 -12.90
N ALA A 161 53.10 -13.95 -12.03
CA ALA A 161 52.80 -14.16 -10.60
C ALA A 161 54.11 -14.35 -9.82
N SER A 162 54.14 -14.09 -8.50
CA SER A 162 55.32 -14.42 -7.70
C SER A 162 55.69 -15.91 -7.84
N LYS A 163 56.99 -16.24 -7.89
CA LYS A 163 57.54 -17.57 -8.19
C LYS A 163 56.84 -18.74 -7.48
N LYS A 164 56.39 -18.55 -6.23
CA LYS A 164 55.63 -19.54 -5.44
C LYS A 164 54.29 -19.99 -6.04
N HIS A 165 53.74 -19.29 -7.05
CA HIS A 165 52.50 -19.65 -7.73
C HIS A 165 52.73 -20.27 -9.12
N HIS A 166 53.97 -20.36 -9.62
CA HIS A 166 54.25 -20.78 -11.00
C HIS A 166 53.78 -22.20 -11.32
N GLU A 167 54.09 -23.15 -10.44
CA GLU A 167 53.68 -24.55 -10.61
C GLU A 167 52.16 -24.73 -10.60
N TYR A 168 51.47 -24.02 -9.70
CA TYR A 168 50.01 -23.98 -9.61
C TYR A 168 49.36 -23.35 -10.86
N LEU A 169 49.91 -22.26 -11.40
CA LEU A 169 49.36 -21.66 -12.61
C LEU A 169 49.60 -22.52 -13.86
N ARG A 170 50.70 -23.27 -13.93
CA ARG A 170 50.91 -24.27 -15.00
C ARG A 170 49.89 -25.39 -14.93
N SER A 171 49.55 -25.89 -13.74
CA SER A 171 48.52 -26.94 -13.58
C SER A 171 47.08 -26.46 -13.84
N LEU A 172 46.87 -25.14 -13.93
CA LEU A 172 45.62 -24.50 -14.38
C LEU A 172 45.61 -24.10 -15.86
N GLY A 173 46.68 -24.39 -16.62
CA GLY A 173 46.73 -24.19 -18.07
C GLY A 173 47.62 -23.04 -18.57
N ALA A 174 48.43 -22.40 -17.73
CA ALA A 174 49.40 -21.40 -18.20
C ALA A 174 50.54 -22.05 -18.98
N THR A 175 50.70 -21.67 -20.26
CA THR A 175 51.76 -22.15 -21.15
C THR A 175 53.15 -21.69 -20.68
N HIS A 176 53.24 -20.45 -20.18
CA HIS A 176 54.44 -19.89 -19.58
C HIS A 176 54.10 -19.09 -18.32
N THR A 177 54.99 -19.11 -17.32
CA THR A 177 54.80 -18.39 -16.06
C THR A 177 56.07 -17.63 -15.65
N PHE A 178 55.96 -16.33 -15.42
CA PHE A 178 57.09 -15.45 -15.09
C PHE A 178 56.89 -14.75 -13.76
N ASP A 179 57.98 -14.38 -13.07
CA ASP A 179 57.86 -13.61 -11.82
C ASP A 179 57.69 -12.13 -12.15
N TYR A 180 56.56 -11.54 -11.75
CA TYR A 180 56.31 -10.11 -11.99
C TYR A 180 57.31 -9.19 -11.27
N LYS A 181 58.14 -9.73 -10.38
CA LYS A 181 59.26 -9.02 -9.72
C LYS A 181 60.60 -9.15 -10.47
N SER A 182 60.67 -9.88 -11.59
CA SER A 182 61.89 -10.01 -12.37
C SER A 182 62.22 -8.71 -13.09
N SER A 183 63.47 -8.26 -13.00
CA SER A 183 63.96 -7.09 -13.76
C SER A 183 64.05 -7.36 -15.27
N THR A 184 64.13 -8.62 -15.69
CA THR A 184 64.16 -9.08 -17.09
C THR A 184 62.80 -9.55 -17.61
N LEU A 185 61.71 -9.34 -16.86
CA LEU A 185 60.36 -9.82 -17.18
C LEU A 185 59.88 -9.49 -18.60
N VAL A 186 60.19 -8.29 -19.10
CA VAL A 186 59.79 -7.86 -20.46
C VAL A 186 60.45 -8.73 -21.52
N ASP A 187 61.73 -9.05 -21.35
CA ASP A 187 62.51 -9.86 -22.28
C ASP A 187 62.16 -11.35 -22.14
N GLU A 188 61.90 -11.82 -20.92
CA GLU A 188 61.38 -13.17 -20.64
C GLU A 188 60.04 -13.42 -21.35
N VAL A 189 59.09 -12.49 -21.22
CA VAL A 189 57.78 -12.56 -21.90
C VAL A 189 57.95 -12.46 -23.42
N SER A 190 58.75 -11.51 -23.92
CA SER A 190 59.02 -11.32 -25.35
C SER A 190 59.56 -12.60 -26.02
N ASN A 191 60.52 -13.28 -25.38
CA ASN A 191 61.09 -14.54 -25.90
C ASN A 191 60.06 -15.68 -25.94
N ALA A 192 59.14 -15.77 -24.97
CA ALA A 192 58.07 -16.78 -24.95
C ALA A 192 56.87 -16.43 -25.84
N VAL A 193 56.70 -15.16 -26.20
CA VAL A 193 55.81 -14.70 -27.27
C VAL A 193 56.37 -15.13 -28.62
N GLY A 194 57.62 -14.78 -28.92
CA GLY A 194 58.25 -15.03 -30.22
C GLY A 194 57.64 -14.24 -31.38
N GLY A 195 58.32 -14.20 -32.53
CA GLY A 195 57.94 -13.28 -33.61
C GLY A 195 58.45 -11.87 -33.32
N ASP A 196 57.54 -10.89 -33.22
CA ASP A 196 57.86 -9.51 -32.84
C ASP A 196 58.02 -9.30 -31.31
N GLY A 197 57.71 -10.34 -30.52
CA GLY A 197 57.77 -10.31 -29.05
C GLY A 197 56.62 -9.56 -28.39
N LYS A 198 55.54 -9.22 -29.11
CA LYS A 198 54.45 -8.38 -28.61
C LYS A 198 53.13 -9.11 -28.33
N ILE A 199 52.46 -8.64 -27.29
CA ILE A 199 51.13 -9.10 -26.87
C ILE A 199 50.04 -8.29 -27.58
N MET A 200 49.11 -8.99 -28.24
CA MET A 200 47.89 -8.39 -28.82
C MET A 200 46.74 -8.26 -27.80
N LEU A 201 46.66 -9.16 -26.81
CA LEU A 201 45.57 -9.22 -25.84
C LEU A 201 46.14 -9.37 -24.41
N ALA A 202 45.89 -8.39 -23.55
CA ALA A 202 46.35 -8.41 -22.16
C ALA A 202 45.19 -8.19 -21.17
N VAL A 203 45.32 -8.80 -20.00
CA VAL A 203 44.43 -8.70 -18.84
C VAL A 203 45.29 -8.32 -17.63
N ASP A 204 45.08 -7.15 -17.03
CA ASP A 204 45.70 -6.77 -15.74
C ASP A 204 44.77 -7.14 -14.59
N CYS A 205 45.27 -7.94 -13.65
CA CYS A 205 44.56 -8.40 -12.45
C CYS A 205 45.03 -7.72 -11.15
N ILE A 206 45.87 -6.67 -11.23
CA ILE A 206 46.45 -5.96 -10.08
C ILE A 206 46.27 -4.43 -10.19
N THR A 207 46.48 -3.84 -11.38
CA THR A 207 46.26 -2.42 -11.72
C THR A 207 46.89 -1.39 -10.76
N ALA A 208 48.17 -1.09 -10.99
CA ALA A 208 48.88 0.07 -10.43
C ALA A 208 49.70 0.77 -11.54
N GLU A 209 50.10 2.04 -11.37
CA GLU A 209 50.85 2.78 -12.40
C GLU A 209 52.04 1.97 -12.95
N SER A 210 52.86 1.41 -12.05
CA SER A 210 54.03 0.60 -12.41
C SER A 210 53.70 -0.74 -13.08
N THR A 211 52.48 -1.31 -12.93
CA THR A 211 52.08 -2.49 -13.72
C THR A 211 51.69 -2.09 -15.13
N LEU A 212 51.07 -0.93 -15.31
CA LEU A 212 50.72 -0.39 -16.62
C LEU A 212 51.98 -0.03 -17.44
N GLU A 213 53.01 0.58 -16.83
CA GLU A 213 54.30 0.84 -17.51
C GLU A 213 54.97 -0.45 -18.02
N ILE A 214 54.88 -1.54 -17.25
CA ILE A 214 55.44 -2.85 -17.59
C ILE A 214 54.64 -3.51 -18.72
N ILE A 215 53.30 -3.53 -18.63
CA ILE A 215 52.42 -4.10 -19.67
C ILE A 215 52.55 -3.31 -20.98
N ALA A 216 52.62 -1.98 -20.92
CA ALA A 216 52.78 -1.11 -22.08
C ALA A 216 54.05 -1.44 -22.91
N ARG A 217 55.14 -1.84 -22.23
CA ARG A 217 56.37 -2.31 -22.91
C ARG A 217 56.19 -3.67 -23.60
N MET A 218 55.28 -4.52 -23.15
CA MET A 218 55.01 -5.86 -23.71
C MET A 218 54.00 -5.88 -24.86
N VAL A 219 53.14 -4.87 -25.00
CA VAL A 219 52.07 -4.88 -26.02
C VAL A 219 52.45 -4.20 -27.34
N SER A 220 51.67 -4.48 -28.38
CA SER A 220 51.76 -3.90 -29.74
C SER A 220 50.82 -2.68 -29.91
N PRO A 221 51.03 -1.86 -30.96
CA PRO A 221 49.95 -1.01 -31.49
C PRO A 221 48.75 -1.87 -31.89
N LEU A 222 47.52 -1.36 -31.70
CA LEU A 222 46.26 -2.08 -31.93
C LEU A 222 46.02 -3.29 -31.00
N SER A 223 46.74 -3.38 -29.88
CA SER A 223 46.44 -4.34 -28.81
C SER A 223 45.20 -3.91 -28.00
N LYS A 224 44.50 -4.89 -27.39
CA LYS A 224 43.49 -4.64 -26.35
C LYS A 224 44.06 -4.98 -24.98
N VAL A 225 43.90 -4.06 -24.02
CA VAL A 225 44.37 -4.20 -22.64
C VAL A 225 43.19 -3.99 -21.69
N ALA A 226 42.70 -5.07 -21.09
CA ALA A 226 41.60 -5.03 -20.14
C ALA A 226 42.09 -4.90 -18.69
N LEU A 227 41.51 -3.97 -17.94
CA LEU A 227 41.83 -3.69 -16.55
C LEU A 227 40.72 -4.25 -15.64
N LEU A 228 41.06 -5.27 -14.85
CA LEU A 228 40.18 -5.84 -13.84
C LEU A 228 40.32 -5.04 -12.54
N LEU A 229 39.29 -4.29 -12.17
CA LEU A 229 39.20 -3.59 -10.89
C LEU A 229 38.38 -4.44 -9.89
N PRO A 230 39.00 -5.25 -9.02
CA PRO A 230 38.27 -5.99 -8.00
C PRO A 230 37.68 -5.04 -6.95
N ILE A 231 36.41 -5.27 -6.57
CA ILE A 231 35.71 -4.46 -5.57
C ILE A 231 36.39 -4.62 -4.20
N LYS A 232 36.78 -3.50 -3.58
CA LYS A 232 37.01 -3.47 -2.12
C LYS A 232 36.93 -2.06 -1.50
N GLN A 233 35.77 -1.70 -0.95
CA GLN A 233 35.64 -0.51 -0.08
C GLN A 233 34.52 -0.68 0.97
N GLY A 234 34.86 -1.27 2.12
CA GLY A 234 33.99 -1.31 3.31
C GLY A 234 32.80 -2.27 3.24
N ASP A 235 32.03 -2.30 4.33
CA ASP A 235 30.86 -3.16 4.53
C ASP A 235 29.54 -2.52 4.00
N THR A 236 29.62 -1.80 2.88
CA THR A 236 28.46 -1.08 2.28
C THR A 236 28.36 -1.31 0.77
N VAL A 237 27.22 -1.84 0.33
CA VAL A 237 26.85 -1.93 -1.10
C VAL A 237 26.51 -0.53 -1.62
N THR A 238 27.35 0.03 -2.48
CA THR A 238 27.16 1.37 -3.05
C THR A 238 26.36 1.33 -4.36
N ASN A 239 25.04 1.46 -4.24
CA ASN A 239 24.15 1.67 -5.39
C ASN A 239 24.31 3.09 -5.97
N ALA A 240 25.35 3.28 -6.80
CA ALA A 240 25.64 4.54 -7.47
C ALA A 240 25.85 4.34 -8.99
N LEU A 241 24.81 4.59 -9.78
CA LEU A 241 24.90 4.58 -11.25
C LEU A 241 25.75 5.74 -11.82
N ASP A 242 25.90 6.84 -11.07
CA ASP A 242 26.63 8.05 -11.51
C ASP A 242 28.07 8.17 -11.01
N GLN A 243 28.57 7.26 -10.17
CA GLN A 243 30.00 7.26 -9.81
C GLN A 243 30.82 6.49 -10.83
N ALA A 244 31.33 7.19 -11.83
CA ALA A 244 32.45 6.73 -12.66
C ALA A 244 33.74 6.63 -11.80
N PHE A 245 34.52 5.57 -12.01
CA PHE A 245 35.84 5.39 -11.39
C PHE A 245 36.87 5.89 -12.40
N TYR A 246 37.60 6.95 -12.04
CA TYR A 246 38.63 7.54 -12.88
C TYR A 246 39.99 7.00 -12.46
N PHE A 247 40.83 6.66 -13.45
CA PHE A 247 42.21 6.25 -13.25
C PHE A 247 43.07 7.14 -14.15
N GLU A 248 43.84 8.05 -13.55
CA GLU A 248 44.64 9.03 -14.30
C GLU A 248 45.99 8.43 -14.73
N ILE A 249 46.38 8.69 -15.97
CA ILE A 249 47.73 8.48 -16.50
C ILE A 249 48.18 9.87 -17.01
N PRO A 250 49.37 10.39 -16.64
CA PRO A 250 49.80 11.71 -17.06
C PRO A 250 49.87 11.85 -18.59
N GLU A 251 49.33 12.93 -19.18
CA GLU A 251 49.36 13.16 -20.64
C GLU A 251 50.78 13.15 -21.23
N GLU A 252 51.77 13.59 -20.44
CA GLU A 252 53.20 13.57 -20.81
C GLU A 252 53.77 12.14 -20.89
N LYS A 253 53.16 11.17 -20.20
CA LYS A 253 53.46 9.74 -20.30
C LYS A 253 52.43 9.05 -21.22
N ASN A 254 52.62 9.14 -22.54
CA ASN A 254 52.01 8.18 -23.47
C ASN A 254 52.63 6.78 -23.28
N LEU A 255 52.18 6.06 -22.23
CA LEU A 255 52.71 4.76 -21.85
C LEU A 255 52.50 3.73 -22.96
N PHE A 256 51.26 3.58 -23.41
CA PHE A 256 50.86 2.54 -24.36
C PHE A 256 51.13 2.95 -25.82
N PRO A 257 51.49 2.01 -26.72
CA PRO A 257 51.64 2.29 -28.14
C PRO A 257 50.38 2.91 -28.75
N LYS A 258 50.55 3.94 -29.58
CA LYS A 258 49.44 4.68 -30.20
C LYS A 258 48.50 3.74 -30.97
N GLY A 259 47.23 3.71 -30.59
CA GLY A 259 46.22 2.79 -31.12
C GLY A 259 45.91 1.58 -30.22
N THR A 260 46.53 1.46 -29.05
CA THR A 260 46.13 0.50 -28.00
C THR A 260 44.75 0.86 -27.45
N GLU A 261 43.89 -0.14 -27.25
CA GLU A 261 42.55 0.00 -26.68
C GLU A 261 42.56 -0.42 -25.20
N LEU A 262 42.27 0.52 -24.30
CA LEU A 262 42.20 0.31 -22.84
C LEU A 262 40.74 0.10 -22.41
N ILE A 263 40.45 -1.01 -21.72
CA ILE A 263 39.08 -1.44 -21.41
C ILE A 263 38.92 -1.67 -19.90
N GLY A 264 38.18 -0.81 -19.20
CA GLY A 264 37.88 -0.97 -17.77
C GLY A 264 36.58 -1.75 -17.54
N VAL A 265 36.60 -2.75 -16.65
CA VAL A 265 35.45 -3.67 -16.47
C VAL A 265 34.88 -3.62 -15.05
N ARG A 266 33.53 -3.57 -14.95
CA ARG A 266 32.75 -3.67 -13.69
C ARG A 266 31.80 -4.86 -13.73
N THR A 267 31.54 -5.44 -12.56
CA THR A 267 30.79 -6.71 -12.43
C THR A 267 29.28 -6.61 -12.68
N PHE A 268 28.67 -5.42 -12.61
CA PHE A 268 27.19 -5.28 -12.62
C PHE A 268 26.51 -5.46 -13.99
N SER A 269 27.23 -5.44 -15.12
CA SER A 269 26.58 -5.43 -16.45
C SER A 269 26.14 -6.80 -16.98
N TYR A 270 26.53 -7.93 -16.39
CA TYR A 270 26.20 -9.25 -16.97
C TYR A 270 24.69 -9.56 -16.98
N GLN A 271 23.89 -8.91 -16.12
CA GLN A 271 22.43 -9.05 -16.11
C GLN A 271 21.74 -8.25 -17.24
N GLN A 272 22.46 -7.32 -17.87
CA GLN A 272 22.00 -6.50 -19.00
C GLN A 272 22.21 -7.21 -20.35
N ASP A 273 23.04 -8.26 -20.37
CA ASP A 273 23.23 -9.16 -21.50
C ASP A 273 22.32 -10.40 -21.31
N GLU A 274 21.37 -10.59 -22.23
CA GLU A 274 20.38 -11.66 -22.14
C GLU A 274 21.01 -13.07 -22.22
N TYR A 275 22.06 -13.22 -23.02
CA TYR A 275 22.75 -14.50 -23.15
C TYR A 275 23.50 -14.85 -21.87
N LEU A 276 24.17 -13.88 -21.24
CA LEU A 276 24.86 -14.09 -19.97
C LEU A 276 23.86 -14.31 -18.82
N ARG A 277 22.79 -13.51 -18.73
CA ARG A 277 21.67 -13.71 -17.79
C ARG A 277 21.13 -15.14 -17.85
N ASP A 278 20.79 -15.63 -19.03
CA ASP A 278 20.03 -16.87 -19.22
C ASP A 278 20.91 -18.13 -19.34
N ASN A 279 22.24 -17.99 -19.39
CA ASN A 279 23.17 -19.12 -19.55
C ASN A 279 24.35 -19.12 -18.56
N LEU A 280 24.89 -17.98 -18.11
CA LEU A 280 26.11 -17.97 -17.29
C LEU A 280 25.89 -18.62 -15.92
N MET A 281 24.88 -18.16 -15.17
CA MET A 281 24.51 -18.74 -13.87
C MET A 281 23.69 -20.03 -13.99
N PRO A 282 22.68 -20.17 -14.88
CA PRO A 282 21.84 -21.36 -14.87
C PRO A 282 22.46 -22.60 -15.53
N LYS A 283 23.52 -22.46 -16.34
CA LYS A 283 24.05 -23.55 -17.18
C LYS A 283 25.58 -23.65 -17.16
N ILE A 284 26.28 -22.56 -17.48
CA ILE A 284 27.73 -22.57 -17.73
C ILE A 284 28.52 -22.77 -16.43
N LEU A 285 28.26 -21.97 -15.38
CA LEU A 285 28.95 -22.12 -14.09
C LEU A 285 28.65 -23.48 -13.41
N PRO A 286 27.38 -23.96 -13.31
CA PRO A 286 27.10 -25.32 -12.82
C PRO A 286 27.80 -26.42 -13.62
N GLY A 287 27.85 -26.31 -14.95
CA GLY A 287 28.58 -27.25 -15.81
C GLY A 287 30.08 -27.27 -15.52
N LEU A 288 30.70 -26.08 -15.37
CA LEU A 288 32.14 -25.91 -15.08
C LEU A 288 32.55 -26.39 -13.69
N LEU A 289 31.65 -26.31 -12.70
CA LEU A 289 31.85 -26.84 -11.34
C LEU A 289 31.66 -28.36 -11.30
N ASN A 290 30.56 -28.88 -11.86
CA ASN A 290 30.24 -30.32 -11.86
C ASN A 290 31.26 -31.17 -12.65
N SER A 291 31.93 -30.57 -13.64
CA SER A 291 33.03 -31.19 -14.39
C SER A 291 34.40 -31.04 -13.72
N GLY A 292 34.51 -30.27 -12.63
CA GLY A 292 35.74 -30.06 -11.88
C GLY A 292 36.82 -29.22 -12.59
N TYR A 293 36.53 -28.64 -13.76
CA TYR A 293 37.43 -27.74 -14.47
C TYR A 293 37.61 -26.42 -13.71
N ILE A 294 36.56 -25.94 -13.06
CA ILE A 294 36.61 -24.85 -12.08
C ILE A 294 36.42 -25.43 -10.69
N LYS A 295 37.20 -24.91 -9.74
CA LYS A 295 37.20 -25.32 -8.33
C LYS A 295 37.11 -24.07 -7.47
N PRO A 296 36.29 -24.03 -6.41
CA PRO A 296 36.24 -22.89 -5.50
C PRO A 296 37.62 -22.60 -4.93
N ALA A 297 38.17 -21.42 -5.23
CA ALA A 297 39.51 -21.06 -4.79
C ALA A 297 39.56 -20.91 -3.25
N ARG A 298 40.22 -21.85 -2.55
CA ARG A 298 40.62 -21.64 -1.15
C ARG A 298 41.44 -20.35 -1.07
N PRO A 299 41.10 -19.37 -0.19
CA PRO A 299 41.79 -18.09 -0.15
C PRO A 299 43.30 -18.24 0.15
N LEU A 300 44.15 -18.05 -0.86
CA LEU A 300 45.61 -18.17 -0.77
C LEU A 300 46.27 -16.94 -0.12
N LEU A 301 45.72 -16.52 1.03
CA LEU A 301 46.18 -15.38 1.81
C LEU A 301 47.21 -15.79 2.88
N LEU A 302 48.38 -16.20 2.39
CA LEU A 302 49.68 -16.30 3.08
C LEU A 302 49.68 -17.05 4.43
N ASP A 303 50.23 -18.27 4.42
CA ASP A 303 50.50 -19.05 5.62
C ASP A 303 51.39 -18.30 6.64
N LYS A 304 51.05 -18.47 7.93
CA LYS A 304 51.67 -17.92 9.16
C LYS A 304 51.13 -16.54 9.63
N GLY A 305 51.26 -16.29 10.93
CA GLY A 305 50.67 -15.15 11.67
C GLY A 305 49.27 -15.43 12.21
N ASP A 306 48.86 -14.69 13.25
CA ASP A 306 47.49 -14.73 13.78
C ASP A 306 46.52 -13.80 12.99
N PHE A 307 45.23 -13.82 13.31
CA PHE A 307 44.24 -12.97 12.62
C PHE A 307 44.37 -11.48 12.96
N LYS A 308 44.81 -11.15 14.17
CA LYS A 308 44.95 -9.79 14.70
C LYS A 308 46.18 -9.09 14.12
N GLU A 309 47.31 -9.80 13.99
CA GLU A 309 48.51 -9.34 13.29
C GLU A 309 48.19 -8.97 11.83
N ARG A 310 47.54 -9.88 11.09
CA ARG A 310 47.16 -9.66 9.68
C ARG A 310 46.27 -8.43 9.49
N VAL A 311 45.31 -8.20 10.39
CA VAL A 311 44.45 -7.00 10.37
C VAL A 311 45.25 -5.74 10.72
N GLY A 312 46.18 -5.82 11.68
CA GLY A 312 47.07 -4.71 12.03
C GLY A 312 47.91 -4.21 10.84
N THR A 313 48.63 -5.11 10.17
CA THR A 313 49.45 -4.75 9.00
C THR A 313 48.61 -4.20 7.85
N GLY A 314 47.42 -4.77 7.60
CA GLY A 314 46.50 -4.29 6.57
C GLY A 314 45.97 -2.88 6.84
N LEU A 315 45.65 -2.56 8.10
CA LEU A 315 45.20 -1.22 8.50
C LEU A 315 46.32 -0.17 8.49
N GLN A 316 47.58 -0.58 8.72
CA GLN A 316 48.71 0.35 8.68
C GLN A 316 49.04 0.80 7.25
N LEU A 317 49.05 -0.12 6.28
CA LEU A 317 49.27 0.20 4.86
C LEU A 317 48.21 1.15 4.29
N LEU A 318 46.98 1.13 4.81
CA LEU A 318 45.91 2.07 4.46
C LEU A 318 46.08 3.47 5.10
N ARG A 319 46.98 3.58 6.11
CA ARG A 319 47.43 4.78 6.84
C ARG A 319 48.16 5.85 6.02
N GLU A 320 48.97 5.40 5.07
CA GLU A 320 50.21 6.13 4.72
C GLU A 320 50.15 6.89 3.37
N ASN A 321 49.23 6.54 2.45
CA ASN A 321 49.10 7.22 1.16
C ASN A 321 48.32 8.55 1.26
N LYS A 322 48.94 9.66 0.83
CA LYS A 322 48.36 11.02 0.83
C LYS A 322 48.40 11.69 -0.56
N ARG A 323 47.26 12.27 -0.94
CA ARG A 323 47.04 13.45 -1.82
C ARG A 323 47.75 13.51 -3.20
N GLY A 324 46.94 13.63 -4.26
CA GLY A 324 47.31 14.11 -5.60
C GLY A 324 46.18 15.01 -6.18
N HIS A 325 46.44 15.70 -7.29
CA HIS A 325 45.47 16.58 -7.98
C HIS A 325 44.69 15.84 -9.09
N VAL A 326 43.75 16.50 -9.78
CA VAL A 326 42.74 15.87 -10.66
C VAL A 326 42.56 16.64 -11.99
N VAL A 327 42.50 15.94 -13.14
CA VAL A 327 42.17 16.49 -14.48
C VAL A 327 41.32 15.47 -15.29
N ARG A 328 40.44 15.96 -16.19
CA ARG A 328 39.36 15.15 -16.81
C ARG A 328 39.66 14.61 -18.21
N ILE A 329 39.23 13.37 -18.48
CA ILE A 329 39.01 12.80 -19.83
C ILE A 329 37.63 12.12 -19.87
N SER A 330 36.96 12.12 -21.04
CA SER A 330 35.60 11.59 -21.23
C SER A 330 35.58 10.22 -21.91
N PHE A 331 34.70 9.32 -21.46
CA PHE A 331 34.43 8.03 -22.11
C PHE A 331 33.19 8.12 -23.04
N VAL A 332 33.21 7.40 -24.16
CA VAL A 332 32.10 7.33 -25.12
C VAL A 332 31.40 5.97 -25.00
N PHE A 333 30.14 5.96 -24.60
CA PHE A 333 29.29 4.78 -24.69
C PHE A 333 28.82 4.57 -26.13
N SER A 334 29.17 3.43 -26.73
CA SER A 334 28.52 2.98 -27.97
C SER A 334 27.30 2.13 -27.63
N SER A 335 26.15 2.43 -28.26
CA SER A 335 24.88 1.75 -28.01
C SER A 335 24.66 0.60 -28.99
N ILE A 336 24.23 -0.55 -28.49
CA ILE A 336 23.98 -1.73 -29.31
C ILE A 336 22.61 -1.64 -30.00
N ARG A 337 22.61 -1.66 -31.33
CA ARG A 337 21.49 -2.13 -32.16
C ARG A 337 22.05 -3.14 -33.16
N GLY A 338 21.64 -4.39 -33.01
CA GLY A 338 22.38 -5.57 -33.46
C GLY A 338 22.52 -5.82 -34.97
N ALA A 339 23.47 -6.70 -35.28
CA ALA A 339 23.51 -7.61 -36.41
C ALA A 339 24.63 -8.65 -36.18
N CYS A 340 24.55 -9.84 -36.80
CA CYS A 340 25.58 -10.88 -36.69
C CYS A 340 26.35 -11.09 -38.00
N SER A 341 27.69 -11.14 -37.88
CA SER A 341 28.61 -11.89 -38.78
C SER A 341 28.89 -11.23 -40.18
N PRO A 342 29.84 -11.72 -41.02
CA PRO A 342 31.08 -10.97 -41.32
C PRO A 342 31.51 -11.06 -42.83
N PRO A 343 32.79 -10.89 -43.26
CA PRO A 343 33.92 -10.00 -42.86
C PRO A 343 34.50 -9.15 -44.04
N LEU A 344 35.58 -8.38 -43.78
CA LEU A 344 36.66 -7.94 -44.71
C LEU A 344 36.32 -7.01 -45.92
N PHE A 345 36.87 -5.78 -45.95
CA PHE A 345 38.04 -5.41 -46.78
C PHE A 345 38.61 -4.00 -46.43
N ILE A 346 39.54 -3.45 -47.23
CA ILE A 346 40.55 -2.45 -46.84
C ILE A 346 40.38 -1.09 -47.56
N GLU A 347 40.77 0.00 -46.87
CA GLU A 347 41.03 1.41 -47.29
C GLU A 347 40.55 1.95 -48.65
N ARG A 348 40.00 3.19 -48.63
CA ARG A 348 40.74 4.41 -49.05
C ARG A 348 40.06 5.73 -48.71
N ARG A 349 40.84 6.82 -48.74
CA ARG A 349 40.42 8.23 -48.54
C ARG A 349 39.95 8.86 -49.87
N SER A 350 38.95 9.73 -49.83
CA SER A 350 39.00 11.08 -50.45
C SER A 350 37.76 11.92 -50.11
N SER A 351 37.80 13.20 -50.50
CA SER A 351 36.88 14.28 -50.12
C SER A 351 35.86 14.67 -51.21
N ALA A 352 34.80 15.35 -50.77
CA ALA A 352 34.06 16.43 -51.44
C ALA A 352 32.87 16.14 -52.41
N GLN A 353 31.78 16.86 -52.11
CA GLN A 353 30.80 17.54 -52.99
C GLN A 353 29.76 16.79 -53.87
N ASP A 354 28.54 17.37 -53.81
CA ASP A 354 27.56 17.63 -54.87
C ASP A 354 26.51 16.61 -55.37
N LYS A 355 25.26 17.12 -55.42
CA LYS A 355 24.14 16.91 -56.38
C LYS A 355 23.34 15.59 -56.42
N TYR A 356 22.08 15.69 -55.92
CA TYR A 356 20.76 15.30 -56.49
C TYR A 356 20.49 13.90 -57.17
N PRO A 357 19.20 13.44 -57.32
CA PRO A 357 18.80 12.05 -57.59
C PRO A 357 18.03 11.92 -58.94
N PRO A 358 17.04 11.01 -59.16
CA PRO A 358 16.78 9.61 -58.74
C PRO A 358 16.67 8.62 -59.97
N LEU A 359 16.34 7.34 -59.75
CA LEU A 359 15.68 6.31 -60.64
C LEU A 359 15.86 4.92 -59.93
N VAL A 360 14.94 3.94 -59.78
CA VAL A 360 13.76 3.36 -60.50
C VAL A 360 14.11 2.18 -61.44
N TYR A 361 13.25 1.14 -61.45
CA TYR A 361 13.30 -0.22 -62.07
C TYR A 361 14.04 -1.34 -61.29
N ALA A 362 13.68 -2.64 -61.35
CA ALA A 362 12.37 -3.32 -61.54
C ALA A 362 12.48 -4.87 -61.32
N MET A 363 11.33 -5.51 -61.04
CA MET A 363 10.88 -6.90 -61.38
C MET A 363 11.88 -8.10 -61.46
N LEU A 364 11.62 -9.15 -60.64
CA LEU A 364 11.07 -10.50 -60.99
C LEU A 364 11.53 -11.26 -62.29
N PRO A 365 11.37 -12.62 -62.43
CA PRO A 365 10.97 -13.70 -61.48
C PRO A 365 11.70 -15.09 -61.61
N THR A 366 11.51 -15.98 -60.61
CA THR A 366 11.53 -17.48 -60.70
C THR A 366 12.86 -18.21 -61.10
N ASN A 367 13.07 -19.54 -61.00
CA ASN A 367 12.20 -20.72 -60.78
C ASN A 367 12.98 -21.99 -60.29
N ARG A 368 12.38 -22.85 -59.43
CA ARG A 368 12.59 -24.34 -59.30
C ARG A 368 14.03 -24.89 -58.97
N SER A 369 14.28 -26.14 -58.52
CA SER A 369 13.57 -27.25 -57.81
C SER A 369 14.59 -28.41 -57.54
N VAL A 370 14.36 -29.61 -56.98
CA VAL A 370 13.16 -30.38 -56.58
C VAL A 370 13.52 -31.51 -55.56
N ALA A 371 12.55 -31.92 -54.72
CA ALA A 371 12.45 -33.22 -53.99
C ALA A 371 13.54 -33.57 -52.93
N SER A 372 13.31 -34.46 -51.95
CA SER A 372 12.19 -35.38 -51.66
C SER A 372 12.04 -35.56 -50.11
N LYS A 373 11.05 -36.24 -49.51
CA LYS A 373 9.91 -37.07 -49.96
C LYS A 373 8.82 -37.12 -48.86
N ARG A 374 7.73 -37.87 -49.06
CA ARG A 374 6.79 -38.36 -48.03
C ARG A 374 6.35 -39.79 -48.40
N LEU A 375 5.79 -40.52 -47.43
CA LEU A 375 4.88 -41.65 -47.67
C LEU A 375 3.63 -41.48 -46.80
N SER A 376 2.56 -42.18 -47.16
CA SER A 376 1.20 -42.03 -46.60
C SER A 376 0.53 -43.39 -46.57
N ASN A 377 -0.56 -43.54 -45.81
CA ASN A 377 -1.57 -44.57 -46.10
C ASN A 377 -2.94 -44.18 -45.55
N THR A 378 -4.01 -44.68 -46.19
CA THR A 378 -5.37 -44.17 -46.05
C THR A 378 -6.41 -45.27 -46.35
N ILE A 379 -7.36 -45.48 -45.43
CA ILE A 379 -8.72 -46.07 -45.58
C ILE A 379 -8.90 -47.42 -46.32
N LEU A 380 -9.62 -48.35 -45.69
CA LEU A 380 -10.57 -49.23 -46.41
C LEU A 380 -11.77 -49.65 -45.52
N LEU A 381 -12.86 -50.10 -46.15
CA LEU A 381 -14.18 -50.33 -45.53
C LEU A 381 -14.48 -51.79 -45.16
N ALA A 382 -15.47 -51.97 -44.27
CA ALA A 382 -16.31 -53.18 -44.17
C ALA A 382 -17.79 -52.80 -43.84
N ARG A 383 -18.74 -53.72 -44.09
CA ARG A 383 -20.21 -53.52 -43.93
C ARG A 383 -20.89 -54.76 -43.32
N ALA A 384 -21.82 -54.57 -42.37
CA ALA A 384 -23.00 -55.41 -42.05
C ALA A 384 -23.84 -54.66 -40.99
N SER A 385 -25.10 -54.25 -41.20
CA SER A 385 -26.37 -55.00 -41.07
C SER A 385 -26.50 -55.78 -39.74
N SER A 386 -27.53 -55.64 -38.90
CA SER A 386 -28.82 -54.89 -38.97
C SER A 386 -29.32 -54.62 -37.52
N THR A 387 -30.49 -54.06 -37.14
CA THR A 387 -31.89 -54.09 -37.64
C THR A 387 -32.63 -52.74 -37.37
N SER A 388 -33.97 -52.72 -37.43
CA SER A 388 -34.91 -51.62 -37.09
C SER A 388 -36.33 -52.22 -36.92
N PRO A 389 -37.46 -51.47 -36.74
CA PRO A 389 -37.69 -50.13 -36.18
C PRO A 389 -38.87 -50.10 -35.14
N ARG A 390 -39.23 -48.92 -34.61
CA ARG A 390 -40.66 -48.57 -34.35
C ARG A 390 -40.91 -47.06 -34.58
N ARG A 391 -42.18 -46.66 -34.64
CA ARG A 391 -42.73 -45.46 -35.33
C ARG A 391 -44.06 -45.03 -34.64
N VAL A 392 -44.72 -43.96 -35.13
CA VAL A 392 -46.16 -43.59 -34.92
C VAL A 392 -46.47 -42.87 -33.57
N THR A 393 -47.25 -41.77 -33.43
CA THR A 393 -47.81 -40.74 -34.38
C THR A 393 -48.29 -39.45 -33.66
N SER A 394 -48.17 -38.30 -34.35
CA SER A 394 -49.07 -37.12 -34.50
C SER A 394 -50.27 -36.73 -33.58
N ARG A 395 -50.63 -35.44 -33.70
CA ARG A 395 -51.99 -34.78 -33.68
C ARG A 395 -52.43 -33.99 -32.39
N PRO A 396 -53.40 -33.01 -32.47
CA PRO A 396 -53.14 -31.65 -31.96
C PRO A 396 -54.34 -30.86 -31.32
N LEU A 397 -54.10 -29.55 -31.04
CA LEU A 397 -55.03 -28.37 -31.12
C LEU A 397 -56.44 -28.37 -30.47
N SER A 398 -56.61 -27.58 -29.40
CA SER A 398 -57.83 -26.83 -28.97
C SER A 398 -57.56 -26.02 -27.69
N SER A 399 -58.18 -24.89 -27.33
CA SER A 399 -59.06 -23.93 -28.04
C SER A 399 -59.32 -22.63 -27.21
N VAL A 400 -59.25 -21.46 -27.88
CA VAL A 400 -60.20 -20.30 -27.88
C VAL A 400 -60.86 -19.76 -26.57
N GLY A 401 -60.81 -18.43 -26.39
CA GLY A 401 -61.76 -17.63 -25.56
C GLY A 401 -61.07 -16.69 -24.54
N ALA A 402 -61.01 -15.34 -24.62
CA ALA A 402 -61.61 -14.27 -25.44
C ALA A 402 -62.85 -13.52 -24.87
N LYS A 403 -62.60 -12.39 -24.17
CA LYS A 403 -63.39 -11.13 -24.02
C LYS A 403 -62.56 -10.16 -23.13
N GLN A 404 -62.23 -8.90 -23.42
CA GLN A 404 -62.84 -7.78 -24.19
C GLN A 404 -63.85 -6.93 -23.39
N ILE A 405 -63.49 -5.67 -23.12
CA ILE A 405 -64.25 -4.40 -23.32
C ILE A 405 -63.44 -3.20 -22.75
N ALA A 406 -63.60 -2.01 -23.32
CA ALA A 406 -62.96 -0.72 -22.93
C ALA A 406 -64.08 0.31 -22.56
N PRO A 407 -64.09 1.66 -22.82
CA PRO A 407 -63.18 2.54 -23.58
C PRO A 407 -62.94 3.97 -22.97
N ASN A 408 -62.38 4.88 -23.79
CA ASN A 408 -62.35 6.36 -23.73
C ASN A 408 -61.41 7.03 -22.70
N ALA A 409 -60.88 8.26 -22.89
CA ALA A 409 -60.50 9.13 -24.05
C ALA A 409 -59.68 10.31 -23.43
N THR A 410 -58.89 11.21 -24.03
CA THR A 410 -58.71 11.92 -25.34
C THR A 410 -57.27 12.50 -25.36
N GLY A 411 -56.61 12.99 -26.44
CA GLY A 411 -56.92 13.14 -27.87
C GLY A 411 -56.00 14.22 -28.53
N TYR A 412 -55.83 14.17 -29.87
CA TYR A 412 -55.34 15.22 -30.82
C TYR A 412 -54.00 15.97 -30.56
N SER A 413 -53.13 16.24 -31.55
CA SER A 413 -53.25 16.31 -33.04
C SER A 413 -51.89 15.91 -33.71
N SER A 414 -51.46 16.17 -34.95
CA SER A 414 -51.90 17.08 -36.05
C SER A 414 -51.52 16.59 -37.48
N SER A 415 -50.82 17.42 -38.27
CA SER A 415 -50.52 17.39 -39.73
C SER A 415 -49.05 16.98 -40.02
N PHE A 416 -48.72 16.16 -41.04
CA PHE A 416 -48.64 16.42 -42.51
C PHE A 416 -47.54 17.45 -42.93
N TYR A 417 -46.90 17.42 -44.11
CA TYR A 417 -47.23 16.80 -45.42
C TYR A 417 -45.97 16.50 -46.29
N SER A 418 -45.97 15.41 -47.10
CA SER A 418 -45.12 15.09 -48.29
C SER A 418 -43.56 15.13 -48.22
N ALA A 419 -42.74 14.18 -48.70
CA ALA A 419 -42.78 13.12 -49.74
C ALA A 419 -42.14 13.48 -51.11
N PHE A 420 -41.15 12.67 -51.54
CA PHE A 420 -40.77 12.38 -52.93
C PHE A 420 -40.14 10.98 -53.03
N SER A 421 -40.07 10.37 -54.21
CA SER A 421 -40.03 8.90 -54.35
C SER A 421 -39.08 8.32 -55.42
N ASN A 422 -38.52 7.16 -55.07
CA ASN A 422 -38.15 6.01 -55.92
C ASN A 422 -36.91 6.05 -56.85
N HIS A 423 -36.38 4.82 -57.00
CA HIS A 423 -35.29 4.36 -57.86
C HIS A 423 -33.86 4.84 -57.46
N SER A 424 -32.82 4.00 -57.52
CA SER A 424 -32.66 2.72 -58.20
C SER A 424 -31.89 1.64 -57.38
N LYS A 425 -31.94 0.40 -57.88
CA LYS A 425 -31.12 -0.78 -57.49
C LYS A 425 -30.59 -1.43 -58.78
N PRO A 426 -29.56 -2.29 -58.75
CA PRO A 426 -28.40 -2.32 -57.84
C PRO A 426 -27.07 -2.43 -58.64
N SER A 427 -25.92 -2.46 -57.95
CA SER A 427 -24.66 -2.99 -58.50
C SER A 427 -24.00 -3.96 -57.50
N HIS A 428 -23.31 -4.98 -58.01
CA HIS A 428 -22.71 -6.06 -57.21
C HIS A 428 -21.18 -5.94 -57.14
N ARG A 429 -20.62 -6.52 -56.06
CA ARG A 429 -19.19 -6.63 -55.68
C ARG A 429 -18.62 -5.34 -55.04
N ALA A 430 -17.69 -5.45 -54.09
CA ALA A 430 -17.00 -6.64 -53.58
C ALA A 430 -17.23 -6.87 -52.08
N TYR A 431 -17.25 -8.14 -51.65
CA TYR A 431 -17.05 -8.50 -50.25
C TYR A 431 -15.57 -8.30 -49.92
N ALA A 432 -15.22 -7.16 -49.32
CA ALA A 432 -13.98 -7.03 -48.57
C ALA A 432 -14.21 -7.63 -47.18
N SER A 433 -13.34 -8.55 -46.76
CA SER A 433 -13.49 -9.26 -45.48
C SER A 433 -12.91 -8.43 -44.34
N GLU A 434 -13.64 -7.40 -43.90
CA GLU A 434 -13.41 -6.79 -42.58
C GLU A 434 -13.84 -7.77 -41.49
N THR A 435 -12.98 -8.76 -41.25
CA THR A 435 -13.06 -9.65 -40.09
C THR A 435 -12.67 -8.84 -38.86
N LEU A 436 -13.62 -8.05 -38.36
CA LEU A 436 -13.41 -7.19 -37.19
C LEU A 436 -13.05 -8.09 -36.00
N ASN A 437 -11.80 -8.01 -35.54
CA ASN A 437 -11.33 -8.69 -34.33
C ASN A 437 -12.01 -8.08 -33.10
N ARG A 438 -13.25 -8.51 -32.83
CA ARG A 438 -13.86 -8.39 -31.51
C ARG A 438 -13.08 -9.28 -30.56
N THR A 439 -12.26 -8.66 -29.72
CA THR A 439 -11.72 -9.29 -28.51
C THR A 439 -12.90 -9.91 -27.75
N ILE A 440 -12.87 -11.22 -27.52
CA ILE A 440 -13.95 -11.92 -26.83
C ILE A 440 -13.79 -11.59 -25.34
N ARG A 441 -14.54 -10.58 -24.87
CA ARG A 441 -14.66 -10.26 -23.44
C ARG A 441 -15.15 -11.51 -22.71
N LEU A 442 -14.36 -11.96 -21.73
CA LEU A 442 -14.69 -13.09 -20.88
C LEU A 442 -15.89 -12.72 -19.98
N PRO A 443 -16.76 -13.69 -19.64
CA PRO A 443 -17.85 -13.45 -18.72
C PRO A 443 -17.32 -13.15 -17.31
N HIS A 444 -18.06 -12.35 -16.54
CA HIS A 444 -17.81 -12.20 -15.11
C HIS A 444 -18.11 -13.49 -14.33
N PHE A 445 -17.64 -13.52 -13.09
CA PHE A 445 -18.05 -14.47 -12.07
C PHE A 445 -19.58 -14.49 -11.88
N ASP A 446 -20.17 -15.68 -11.69
CA ASP A 446 -21.58 -15.85 -11.29
C ASP A 446 -21.81 -15.41 -9.84
N LYS A 447 -20.80 -15.59 -8.97
CA LYS A 447 -20.87 -15.33 -7.53
C LYS A 447 -19.50 -14.95 -6.97
N ILE A 448 -19.46 -13.89 -6.17
CA ILE A 448 -18.26 -13.45 -5.42
C ILE A 448 -18.55 -13.32 -3.92
N LEU A 449 -17.51 -13.52 -3.11
CA LEU A 449 -17.53 -13.25 -1.67
C LEU A 449 -16.81 -11.93 -1.37
N ILE A 450 -17.38 -11.12 -0.49
CA ILE A 450 -16.81 -9.84 -0.05
C ILE A 450 -16.24 -10.05 1.36
N ALA A 451 -14.90 -10.12 1.47
CA ALA A 451 -14.19 -10.42 2.71
C ALA A 451 -13.96 -9.15 3.58
N ASN A 452 -15.01 -8.34 3.74
CA ASN A 452 -14.96 -7.04 4.42
C ASN A 452 -16.35 -6.67 5.00
N ARG A 453 -16.46 -5.51 5.66
CA ARG A 453 -17.67 -5.01 6.35
C ARG A 453 -17.98 -3.56 6.02
N GLY A 454 -19.13 -3.06 6.50
CA GLY A 454 -19.44 -1.63 6.50
C GLY A 454 -19.59 -1.04 5.10
N GLU A 455 -19.18 0.22 4.91
CA GLU A 455 -19.43 0.95 3.66
C GLU A 455 -18.76 0.29 2.45
N ILE A 456 -17.52 -0.18 2.57
CA ILE A 456 -16.80 -0.82 1.45
C ILE A 456 -17.46 -2.12 1.01
N ALA A 457 -18.02 -2.90 1.94
CA ALA A 457 -18.81 -4.06 1.56
C ALA A 457 -20.09 -3.64 0.83
N CYS A 458 -20.77 -2.58 1.28
CA CYS A 458 -21.93 -2.00 0.59
C CYS A 458 -21.58 -1.41 -0.79
N ARG A 459 -20.37 -0.84 -0.95
CA ARG A 459 -19.80 -0.30 -2.20
C ARG A 459 -19.54 -1.41 -3.22
N VAL A 460 -18.94 -2.51 -2.79
CA VAL A 460 -18.66 -3.66 -3.67
C VAL A 460 -19.95 -4.39 -4.07
N ILE A 461 -20.85 -4.64 -3.11
CA ILE A 461 -22.15 -5.28 -3.38
C ILE A 461 -22.97 -4.47 -4.41
N ARG A 462 -22.93 -3.14 -4.35
CA ARG A 462 -23.60 -2.27 -5.34
C ARG A 462 -23.11 -2.51 -6.77
N THR A 463 -21.79 -2.54 -7.02
CA THR A 463 -21.27 -2.81 -8.37
C THR A 463 -21.49 -4.25 -8.80
N ALA A 464 -21.32 -5.23 -7.91
CA ALA A 464 -21.61 -6.63 -8.23
C ALA A 464 -23.07 -6.81 -8.68
N LYS A 465 -24.04 -6.23 -7.96
CA LYS A 465 -25.46 -6.27 -8.35
C LYS A 465 -25.79 -5.48 -9.61
N LYS A 466 -25.12 -4.35 -9.87
CA LYS A 466 -25.17 -3.61 -11.14
C LYS A 466 -24.73 -4.48 -12.34
N LEU A 467 -23.77 -5.38 -12.13
CA LEU A 467 -23.25 -6.32 -13.13
C LEU A 467 -23.99 -7.67 -13.17
N GLY A 468 -24.99 -7.89 -12.30
CA GLY A 468 -25.74 -9.15 -12.19
C GLY A 468 -25.03 -10.29 -11.44
N ILE A 469 -23.88 -10.00 -10.82
CA ILE A 469 -23.06 -10.93 -10.05
C ILE A 469 -23.69 -11.16 -8.67
N LYS A 470 -23.82 -12.43 -8.24
CA LYS A 470 -24.34 -12.76 -6.90
C LYS A 470 -23.32 -12.44 -5.81
N THR A 471 -23.81 -12.00 -4.67
CA THR A 471 -22.98 -11.44 -3.60
C THR A 471 -23.10 -12.22 -2.30
N VAL A 472 -21.95 -12.61 -1.73
CA VAL A 472 -21.84 -13.26 -0.44
C VAL A 472 -21.12 -12.34 0.55
N ALA A 473 -21.77 -11.99 1.65
CA ALA A 473 -21.15 -11.28 2.76
C ALA A 473 -20.58 -12.25 3.80
N VAL A 474 -19.54 -11.82 4.51
CA VAL A 474 -19.16 -12.39 5.82
C VAL A 474 -19.43 -11.39 6.93
N TYR A 475 -19.75 -11.88 8.13
CA TYR A 475 -20.04 -11.04 9.29
C TYR A 475 -19.56 -11.63 10.62
N SER A 476 -19.14 -10.77 11.54
CA SER A 476 -18.98 -11.14 12.95
C SER A 476 -20.33 -11.13 13.67
N GLU A 477 -20.41 -11.74 14.84
CA GLU A 477 -21.61 -11.73 15.69
C GLU A 477 -22.16 -10.31 15.97
N ALA A 478 -21.28 -9.31 16.10
CA ALA A 478 -21.67 -7.90 16.25
C ALA A 478 -22.19 -7.26 14.94
N ASP A 479 -21.73 -7.73 13.78
CA ASP A 479 -22.15 -7.24 12.46
C ASP A 479 -23.39 -7.95 11.91
N LYS A 480 -24.01 -8.86 12.65
CA LYS A 480 -25.21 -9.62 12.23
C LYS A 480 -26.34 -8.75 11.65
N ASP A 481 -26.51 -7.56 12.19
CA ASP A 481 -27.57 -6.61 11.80
C ASP A 481 -27.05 -5.43 10.94
N SER A 482 -25.80 -5.49 10.49
CA SER A 482 -25.17 -4.47 9.64
C SER A 482 -25.79 -4.34 8.25
N LEU A 483 -25.49 -3.23 7.57
CA LEU A 483 -26.07 -2.91 6.26
C LEU A 483 -25.55 -3.86 5.16
N HIS A 484 -24.28 -4.27 5.19
CA HIS A 484 -23.73 -5.14 4.13
C HIS A 484 -24.31 -6.55 4.17
N VAL A 485 -24.58 -7.09 5.37
CA VAL A 485 -25.31 -8.35 5.56
C VAL A 485 -26.73 -8.28 4.97
N LYS A 486 -27.42 -7.16 5.17
CA LYS A 486 -28.77 -6.91 4.65
C LYS A 486 -28.81 -6.58 3.15
N MET A 487 -27.67 -6.22 2.56
CA MET A 487 -27.53 -5.92 1.13
C MET A 487 -27.08 -7.11 0.28
N ALA A 488 -26.35 -8.08 0.85
CA ALA A 488 -25.88 -9.27 0.13
C ALA A 488 -27.03 -10.23 -0.24
N ASP A 489 -26.76 -11.20 -1.12
CA ASP A 489 -27.73 -12.25 -1.49
C ASP A 489 -27.65 -13.44 -0.54
N GLU A 490 -26.45 -13.69 0.01
CA GLU A 490 -26.15 -14.69 1.04
C GLU A 490 -25.20 -14.06 2.08
N ALA A 491 -25.25 -14.49 3.35
CA ALA A 491 -24.37 -13.99 4.40
C ALA A 491 -23.95 -15.11 5.38
N TYR A 492 -22.67 -15.16 5.75
CA TYR A 492 -22.11 -16.21 6.59
C TYR A 492 -21.42 -15.63 7.85
N CYS A 493 -21.78 -16.15 9.02
CA CYS A 493 -21.13 -15.76 10.27
C CYS A 493 -19.72 -16.37 10.34
N ILE A 494 -18.72 -15.52 10.64
CA ILE A 494 -17.32 -15.91 10.85
C ILE A 494 -16.89 -15.74 12.33
N GLY A 495 -17.83 -15.66 13.27
CA GLY A 495 -17.61 -15.76 14.71
C GLY A 495 -17.51 -14.42 15.47
N PRO A 496 -16.80 -14.36 16.60
CA PRO A 496 -16.85 -13.24 17.54
C PRO A 496 -16.49 -11.86 16.98
N ALA A 497 -16.92 -10.83 17.70
CA ALA A 497 -16.73 -9.43 17.31
C ALA A 497 -15.26 -8.99 17.07
N PRO A 498 -14.24 -9.40 17.87
CA PRO A 498 -12.85 -9.03 17.60
C PRO A 498 -12.39 -9.45 16.20
N SER A 499 -11.85 -8.51 15.43
CA SER A 499 -11.43 -8.76 14.03
C SER A 499 -10.33 -9.83 13.91
N SER A 500 -9.53 -10.01 14.95
CA SER A 500 -8.54 -11.08 15.14
C SER A 500 -9.14 -12.50 15.14
N GLU A 501 -10.42 -12.61 15.45
CA GLU A 501 -11.17 -13.87 15.58
C GLU A 501 -12.24 -14.06 14.49
N SER A 502 -12.63 -12.97 13.82
CA SER A 502 -13.51 -12.95 12.64
C SER A 502 -12.73 -12.59 11.36
N TYR A 503 -12.74 -11.32 10.94
CA TYR A 503 -12.32 -10.88 9.59
C TYR A 503 -10.83 -11.13 9.23
N LEU A 504 -9.97 -11.44 10.19
CA LEU A 504 -8.57 -11.83 9.95
C LEU A 504 -8.35 -13.35 9.92
N LYS A 505 -9.38 -14.18 10.21
CA LYS A 505 -9.28 -15.65 10.13
C LYS A 505 -9.54 -16.13 8.70
N MET A 506 -8.45 -16.21 7.93
CA MET A 506 -8.42 -16.70 6.54
C MET A 506 -9.25 -17.99 6.35
N ASP A 507 -9.09 -18.96 7.26
CA ASP A 507 -9.72 -20.29 7.16
C ASP A 507 -11.24 -20.21 7.16
N LYS A 508 -11.84 -19.33 7.98
CA LYS A 508 -13.29 -19.14 8.06
C LYS A 508 -13.84 -18.46 6.79
N ILE A 509 -13.05 -17.59 6.18
CA ILE A 509 -13.41 -16.89 4.93
C ILE A 509 -13.34 -17.87 3.75
N ILE A 510 -12.31 -18.72 3.71
CA ILE A 510 -12.15 -19.81 2.74
C ILE A 510 -13.29 -20.84 2.90
N GLU A 511 -13.62 -21.25 4.12
CA GLU A 511 -14.78 -22.11 4.42
C GLU A 511 -16.09 -21.50 3.91
N ALA A 512 -16.31 -20.20 4.12
CA ALA A 512 -17.47 -19.48 3.59
C ALA A 512 -17.49 -19.40 2.04
N CYS A 513 -16.33 -19.35 1.38
CA CYS A 513 -16.24 -19.43 -0.09
C CYS A 513 -16.71 -20.79 -0.58
N HIS A 514 -16.18 -21.89 -0.04
CA HIS A 514 -16.59 -23.25 -0.44
C HIS A 514 -18.07 -23.53 -0.11
N ARG A 515 -18.57 -23.09 1.06
CA ARG A 515 -19.96 -23.28 1.48
C ARG A 515 -20.98 -22.47 0.69
N SER A 516 -20.57 -21.37 0.06
CA SER A 516 -21.43 -20.56 -0.82
C SER A 516 -21.24 -20.89 -2.29
N GLY A 517 -20.11 -21.49 -2.68
CA GLY A 517 -19.72 -21.65 -4.09
C GLY A 517 -19.33 -20.33 -4.75
N ALA A 518 -18.75 -19.40 -3.99
CA ALA A 518 -18.14 -18.19 -4.56
C ALA A 518 -16.90 -18.56 -5.40
N GLN A 519 -16.73 -17.89 -6.55
CA GLN A 519 -15.62 -18.15 -7.48
C GLN A 519 -14.42 -17.21 -7.25
N ALA A 520 -14.68 -16.06 -6.63
CA ALA A 520 -13.69 -15.02 -6.39
C ALA A 520 -13.97 -14.27 -5.08
N VAL A 521 -12.92 -13.68 -4.49
CA VAL A 521 -12.97 -12.93 -3.24
C VAL A 521 -12.54 -11.49 -3.45
N HIS A 522 -13.42 -10.54 -3.15
CA HIS A 522 -13.08 -9.12 -3.09
C HIS A 522 -12.73 -8.73 -1.65
N PRO A 523 -11.47 -8.33 -1.36
CA PRO A 523 -11.04 -8.04 0.01
C PRO A 523 -11.40 -6.63 0.47
N GLY A 524 -11.84 -5.73 -0.42
CA GLY A 524 -12.00 -4.31 -0.12
C GLY A 524 -10.65 -3.65 0.21
N TYR A 525 -10.57 -3.01 1.38
CA TYR A 525 -9.34 -2.44 1.93
C TYR A 525 -9.20 -2.78 3.41
N GLY A 526 -7.96 -2.80 3.92
CA GLY A 526 -7.67 -3.28 5.27
C GLY A 526 -7.90 -4.79 5.40
N PHE A 527 -7.96 -5.27 6.64
CA PHE A 527 -8.04 -6.70 6.98
C PHE A 527 -7.01 -7.56 6.23
N LEU A 528 -7.43 -8.27 5.17
CA LEU A 528 -6.61 -9.19 4.39
C LEU A 528 -6.29 -8.68 2.97
N SER A 529 -6.66 -7.44 2.62
CA SER A 529 -6.46 -6.89 1.26
C SER A 529 -5.00 -6.77 0.83
N GLU A 530 -4.08 -6.63 1.78
CA GLU A 530 -2.63 -6.52 1.53
C GLU A 530 -1.88 -7.71 2.15
N ASN A 531 -2.58 -8.85 2.29
CA ASN A 531 -2.01 -10.08 2.84
C ASN A 531 -1.66 -11.07 1.72
N ALA A 532 -0.36 -11.14 1.40
CA ALA A 532 0.15 -12.02 0.35
C ALA A 532 -0.13 -13.51 0.61
N ILE A 533 -0.16 -13.95 1.87
CA ILE A 533 -0.47 -15.33 2.25
C ILE A 533 -1.93 -15.65 1.93
N PHE A 534 -2.86 -14.74 2.22
CA PHE A 534 -4.28 -14.90 1.88
C PHE A 534 -4.50 -14.95 0.36
N SER A 535 -3.87 -14.04 -0.40
CA SER A 535 -3.89 -14.04 -1.87
C SER A 535 -3.37 -15.38 -2.45
N LYS A 536 -2.25 -15.90 -1.91
CA LYS A 536 -1.70 -17.21 -2.29
C LYS A 536 -2.62 -18.38 -1.94
N ARG A 537 -3.16 -18.43 -0.71
CA ARG A 537 -4.06 -19.51 -0.26
C ARG A 537 -5.36 -19.57 -1.06
N LEU A 538 -5.93 -18.43 -1.44
CA LEU A 538 -7.10 -18.40 -2.33
C LEU A 538 -6.79 -19.04 -3.68
N ALA A 539 -5.63 -18.71 -4.29
CA ALA A 539 -5.22 -19.31 -5.56
C ALA A 539 -4.96 -20.83 -5.43
N GLU A 540 -4.45 -21.30 -4.28
CA GLU A 540 -4.27 -22.74 -3.99
C GLU A 540 -5.61 -23.49 -3.88
N GLU A 541 -6.65 -22.83 -3.35
CA GLU A 541 -8.03 -23.34 -3.28
C GLU A 541 -8.85 -23.10 -4.58
N GLY A 542 -8.22 -22.57 -5.64
CA GLY A 542 -8.86 -22.28 -6.93
C GLY A 542 -9.78 -21.05 -6.94
N LEU A 543 -9.70 -20.19 -5.92
CA LEU A 543 -10.47 -18.97 -5.76
C LEU A 543 -9.70 -17.75 -6.28
N VAL A 544 -10.32 -16.92 -7.12
CA VAL A 544 -9.66 -15.71 -7.65
C VAL A 544 -9.63 -14.60 -6.59
N PHE A 545 -8.44 -14.14 -6.21
CA PHE A 545 -8.26 -12.92 -5.41
C PHE A 545 -8.45 -11.68 -6.28
N ILE A 546 -9.44 -10.82 -5.96
CA ILE A 546 -9.75 -9.61 -6.73
C ILE A 546 -8.83 -8.47 -6.25
N GLY A 547 -7.56 -8.54 -6.64
CA GLY A 547 -6.49 -7.63 -6.25
C GLY A 547 -5.15 -8.01 -6.91
N PRO A 548 -4.03 -7.41 -6.50
CA PRO A 548 -2.72 -7.74 -7.04
C PRO A 548 -2.25 -9.15 -6.64
N PRO A 549 -1.32 -9.76 -7.41
CA PRO A 549 -0.73 -11.05 -7.07
C PRO A 549 0.11 -10.95 -5.79
N ALA A 550 0.18 -12.05 -5.04
CA ALA A 550 0.95 -12.15 -3.80
C ALA A 550 2.42 -11.67 -3.92
N SER A 551 3.06 -11.84 -5.07
CA SER A 551 4.41 -11.32 -5.35
C SER A 551 4.48 -9.80 -5.31
N ALA A 552 3.54 -9.10 -5.95
CA ALA A 552 3.50 -7.63 -5.96
C ALA A 552 3.18 -7.06 -4.56
N ILE A 553 2.34 -7.76 -3.78
CA ILE A 553 2.07 -7.42 -2.38
C ILE A 553 3.36 -7.50 -1.55
N VAL A 554 4.14 -8.57 -1.68
CA VAL A 554 5.44 -8.71 -0.98
C VAL A 554 6.43 -7.64 -1.42
N SER A 555 6.58 -7.39 -2.73
CA SER A 555 7.52 -6.38 -3.25
C SER A 555 7.24 -4.98 -2.72
N MET A 556 5.97 -4.54 -2.67
CA MET A 556 5.64 -3.18 -2.18
C MET A 556 5.58 -3.08 -0.65
N GLY A 557 5.45 -4.19 0.08
CA GLY A 557 5.56 -4.21 1.55
C GLY A 557 6.96 -3.89 2.08
N SER A 558 8.00 -4.00 1.23
CA SER A 558 9.40 -3.74 1.56
C SER A 558 9.71 -2.23 1.63
N LYS A 559 9.41 -1.58 2.77
CA LYS A 559 9.74 -0.15 3.01
C LYS A 559 11.26 0.17 3.00
N SER A 560 12.12 -0.85 2.87
CA SER A 560 13.58 -0.72 2.70
C SER A 560 14.00 -0.36 1.28
N GLU A 561 13.29 -0.80 0.25
CA GLU A 561 13.78 -0.75 -1.14
C GLU A 561 13.57 0.62 -1.82
N SER A 562 12.58 1.37 -1.32
CA SER A 562 12.12 2.65 -1.87
C SER A 562 13.01 3.87 -1.54
N LYS A 563 14.12 3.68 -0.80
CA LYS A 563 14.85 4.79 -0.14
C LYS A 563 16.14 5.25 -0.82
N ASN A 564 16.54 4.61 -1.92
CA ASN A 564 17.82 4.87 -2.61
C ASN A 564 17.93 6.22 -3.34
N ILE A 565 16.94 7.13 -3.23
CA ILE A 565 16.83 8.35 -4.05
C ILE A 565 17.15 9.65 -3.28
N MET A 566 17.25 9.64 -1.94
CA MET A 566 17.25 10.88 -1.15
C MET A 566 18.36 11.02 -0.09
N LEU A 567 19.44 11.74 -0.43
CA LEU A 567 20.43 12.24 0.52
C LEU A 567 20.73 13.73 0.29
N SER A 568 19.95 14.60 0.95
CA SER A 568 20.26 16.03 1.15
C SER A 568 19.56 16.53 2.41
N PHE A 569 20.23 17.36 3.21
CA PHE A 569 19.59 18.02 4.36
C PHE A 569 18.47 18.99 3.89
N PRO A 570 17.41 19.22 4.70
CA PRO A 570 17.13 18.62 6.00
C PRO A 570 16.69 17.14 5.88
N VAL A 571 16.89 16.35 6.94
CA VAL A 571 16.55 14.91 7.00
C VAL A 571 15.74 14.56 8.26
N LEU A 572 14.98 13.46 8.20
CA LEU A 572 14.15 12.94 9.28
C LEU A 572 14.58 11.51 9.62
N ILE A 573 15.03 11.31 10.85
CA ILE A 573 15.36 9.99 11.41
C ILE A 573 14.07 9.41 12.01
N LYS A 574 13.74 8.14 11.75
CA LYS A 574 12.57 7.41 12.30
C LYS A 574 12.97 6.02 12.76
N ALA A 575 12.35 5.49 13.83
CA ALA A 575 12.40 4.06 14.14
C ALA A 575 11.88 3.21 12.96
N ILE A 576 12.46 2.02 12.72
CA ILE A 576 11.89 1.06 11.74
C ILE A 576 10.55 0.51 12.25
N HIS A 577 10.50 0.26 13.56
CA HIS A 577 9.32 -0.25 14.25
C HIS A 577 8.71 0.91 15.02
N GLY A 578 7.53 1.39 14.64
CA GLY A 578 6.85 2.45 15.37
C GLY A 578 5.83 3.25 14.56
N GLY A 579 4.73 3.61 15.21
CA GLY A 579 3.71 4.55 14.73
C GLY A 579 3.51 5.71 15.70
N GLY A 580 2.79 6.75 15.28
CA GLY A 580 2.42 7.87 16.16
C GLY A 580 3.58 8.79 16.57
N GLY A 581 4.72 8.75 15.86
CA GLY A 581 5.81 9.72 16.00
C GLY A 581 6.86 9.43 17.08
N LYS A 582 6.72 8.34 17.84
CA LYS A 582 7.75 7.88 18.79
C LYS A 582 9.02 7.49 18.03
N GLY A 583 10.18 7.88 18.56
CA GLY A 583 11.49 7.59 17.97
C GLY A 583 11.84 8.39 16.71
N MET A 584 11.16 9.53 16.45
CA MET A 584 11.47 10.40 15.32
C MET A 584 12.32 11.62 15.72
N ARG A 585 13.26 12.05 14.85
CA ARG A 585 14.05 13.29 15.02
C ARG A 585 14.33 13.99 13.69
N THR A 586 13.97 15.26 13.59
CA THR A 586 14.36 16.15 12.48
C THR A 586 15.79 16.63 12.65
N VAL A 587 16.55 16.69 11.55
CA VAL A 587 17.91 17.23 11.48
C VAL A 587 17.98 18.21 10.33
N THR A 588 17.90 19.50 10.64
CA THR A 588 17.91 20.59 9.65
C THR A 588 19.33 21.04 9.33
N THR A 589 20.17 21.21 10.35
CA THR A 589 21.56 21.63 10.20
C THR A 589 22.42 20.51 9.55
N PRO A 590 23.19 20.80 8.48
CA PRO A 590 24.07 19.84 7.82
C PRO A 590 25.40 19.65 8.57
N THR A 591 25.35 19.40 9.88
CA THR A 591 26.53 19.14 10.73
C THR A 591 26.51 17.72 11.27
N THR A 592 27.70 17.11 11.37
CA THR A 592 27.88 15.72 11.84
C THR A 592 27.36 15.55 13.27
N GLU A 593 27.59 16.57 14.09
CA GLU A 593 27.30 16.60 15.52
C GLU A 593 25.80 16.56 15.78
N ALA A 594 25.03 17.43 15.11
CA ALA A 594 23.57 17.48 15.21
C ALA A 594 22.91 16.19 14.72
N PHE A 595 23.44 15.60 13.63
CA PHE A 595 22.97 14.31 13.13
C PHE A 595 23.25 13.17 14.11
N GLN A 596 24.44 13.10 14.71
CA GLN A 596 24.81 12.04 15.66
C GLN A 596 24.04 12.14 16.99
N GLU A 597 23.75 13.36 17.48
CA GLU A 597 22.90 13.56 18.65
C GLU A 597 21.46 13.09 18.37
N ALA A 598 20.87 13.54 17.25
CA ALA A 598 19.54 13.14 16.83
C ALA A 598 19.43 11.62 16.63
N LEU A 599 20.42 11.01 15.95
CA LEU A 599 20.52 9.56 15.76
C LEU A 599 20.54 8.82 17.11
N SER A 600 21.42 9.24 18.02
CA SER A 600 21.55 8.65 19.36
C SER A 600 20.30 8.87 20.22
N SER A 601 19.54 9.92 19.98
CA SER A 601 18.25 10.20 20.63
C SER A 601 17.14 9.29 20.10
N ALA A 602 17.00 9.19 18.77
CA ALA A 602 16.04 8.31 18.11
C ALA A 602 16.27 6.83 18.45
N LYS A 603 17.53 6.35 18.38
CA LYS A 603 17.89 4.96 18.71
C LYS A 603 17.52 4.56 20.13
N ARG A 604 17.81 5.40 21.14
CA ARG A 604 17.47 5.13 22.55
C ARG A 604 15.97 5.06 22.78
N GLU A 605 15.20 5.93 22.13
CA GLU A 605 13.74 5.92 22.23
C GLU A 605 13.13 4.70 21.52
N SER A 606 13.63 4.36 20.33
CA SER A 606 13.25 3.14 19.58
C SER A 606 13.52 1.87 20.39
N LEU A 607 14.72 1.74 20.96
CA LEU A 607 15.10 0.61 21.81
C LEU A 607 14.22 0.50 23.06
N LYS A 608 13.88 1.63 23.70
CA LYS A 608 12.99 1.68 24.87
C LYS A 608 11.53 1.34 24.55
N ALA A 609 11.04 1.72 23.38
CA ALA A 609 9.63 1.57 23.01
C ALA A 609 9.31 0.27 22.26
N PHE A 610 10.28 -0.29 21.52
CA PHE A 610 10.07 -1.39 20.56
C PHE A 610 11.15 -2.48 20.62
N GLY A 611 12.08 -2.42 21.59
CA GLY A 611 13.15 -3.42 21.75
C GLY A 611 14.21 -3.43 20.64
N ASN A 612 14.13 -2.52 19.67
CA ASN A 612 14.96 -2.48 18.47
C ASN A 612 15.54 -1.07 18.27
N ASP A 613 16.86 -0.93 18.11
CA ASP A 613 17.53 0.35 17.92
C ASP A 613 17.66 0.77 16.44
N THR A 614 17.16 -0.03 15.50
CA THR A 614 17.27 0.26 14.07
C THR A 614 16.38 1.43 13.69
N VAL A 615 16.96 2.39 12.97
CA VAL A 615 16.29 3.60 12.47
C VAL A 615 16.57 3.77 10.98
N LEU A 616 15.62 4.40 10.28
CA LEU A 616 15.75 4.84 8.90
C LEU A 616 16.02 6.35 8.88
N VAL A 617 16.67 6.82 7.81
CA VAL A 617 16.80 8.24 7.49
C VAL A 617 16.01 8.51 6.21
N GLU A 618 15.22 9.56 6.21
CA GLU A 618 14.38 10.03 5.11
C GLU A 618 14.65 11.51 4.84
N LYS A 619 14.23 12.03 3.69
CA LYS A 619 14.20 13.49 3.48
C LYS A 619 13.20 14.12 4.44
N TYR A 620 13.57 15.25 5.05
CA TYR A 620 12.59 16.13 5.68
C TYR A 620 12.15 17.20 4.66
N ILE A 621 10.85 17.48 4.65
CA ILE A 621 10.20 18.46 3.77
C ILE A 621 9.36 19.32 4.71
N GLU A 622 9.44 20.64 4.55
CA GLU A 622 8.88 21.59 5.53
C GLU A 622 7.42 21.93 5.25
N THR A 623 7.03 21.99 3.97
CA THR A 623 5.66 22.23 3.48
C THR A 623 5.07 21.01 2.70
N PRO A 624 5.13 19.77 3.25
CA PRO A 624 4.81 18.56 2.50
C PRO A 624 3.31 18.42 2.21
N ARG A 625 2.97 18.11 0.97
CA ARG A 625 1.66 17.59 0.55
C ARG A 625 1.72 16.08 0.35
N HIS A 626 0.65 15.39 0.74
CA HIS A 626 0.45 13.99 0.42
C HIS A 626 -0.36 13.92 -0.89
N ILE A 627 0.32 13.61 -1.99
CA ILE A 627 -0.29 13.50 -3.32
C ILE A 627 -0.12 12.06 -3.80
N GLU A 628 -1.22 11.42 -4.18
CA GLU A 628 -1.21 10.00 -4.53
C GLU A 628 -1.83 9.76 -5.91
N VAL A 629 -1.30 8.81 -6.66
CA VAL A 629 -1.76 8.50 -8.02
C VAL A 629 -2.51 7.17 -8.01
N GLN A 630 -3.77 7.19 -8.45
CA GLN A 630 -4.52 5.98 -8.70
C GLN A 630 -3.93 5.27 -9.93
N VAL A 631 -3.50 4.03 -9.77
CA VAL A 631 -3.10 3.18 -10.89
C VAL A 631 -4.10 2.05 -11.08
N PHE A 632 -4.19 1.58 -12.32
CA PHE A 632 -4.94 0.38 -12.68
C PHE A 632 -4.14 -0.46 -13.68
N ALA A 633 -4.08 -1.77 -13.45
CA ALA A 633 -3.34 -2.70 -14.29
C ALA A 633 -4.18 -3.94 -14.64
N ASP A 634 -4.00 -4.50 -15.84
CA ASP A 634 -4.59 -5.78 -16.24
C ASP A 634 -3.56 -6.93 -16.26
N THR A 635 -4.04 -8.16 -16.40
CA THR A 635 -3.21 -9.38 -16.47
C THR A 635 -2.47 -9.55 -17.81
N LEU A 636 -2.61 -8.59 -18.73
CA LEU A 636 -2.00 -8.60 -20.07
C LEU A 636 -0.86 -7.56 -20.19
N GLY A 637 -0.53 -6.86 -19.10
CA GLY A 637 0.52 -5.84 -19.03
C GLY A 637 0.06 -4.41 -19.40
N GLY A 638 -1.24 -4.21 -19.62
CA GLY A 638 -1.85 -2.90 -19.70
C GLY A 638 -1.83 -2.22 -18.32
N VAL A 639 -1.31 -0.99 -18.25
CA VAL A 639 -1.29 -0.20 -17.00
C VAL A 639 -1.55 1.28 -17.32
N VAL A 640 -2.42 1.91 -16.54
CA VAL A 640 -2.83 3.32 -16.67
C VAL A 640 -2.84 4.02 -15.31
N SER A 641 -2.76 5.34 -15.35
CA SER A 641 -3.07 6.27 -14.25
C SER A 641 -4.50 6.79 -14.41
N LEU A 642 -5.28 6.75 -13.33
CA LEU A 642 -6.62 7.36 -13.26
C LEU A 642 -6.55 8.73 -12.55
N TRP A 643 -5.47 9.47 -12.80
CA TRP A 643 -5.11 10.75 -12.17
C TRP A 643 -4.77 10.66 -10.68
N GLU A 644 -4.42 11.80 -10.12
CA GLU A 644 -3.97 11.98 -8.75
C GLU A 644 -5.05 12.55 -7.81
N ARG A 645 -4.88 12.27 -6.53
CA ARG A 645 -5.64 12.82 -5.41
C ARG A 645 -4.69 13.57 -4.47
N ASP A 646 -5.20 14.60 -3.81
CA ASP A 646 -4.54 15.21 -2.66
C ASP A 646 -5.20 14.74 -1.37
N CYS A 647 -4.38 14.20 -0.46
CA CYS A 647 -4.78 13.66 0.83
C CYS A 647 -4.07 14.38 1.99
N SER A 648 -3.57 15.61 1.77
CA SER A 648 -2.74 16.35 2.72
C SER A 648 -3.49 16.71 4.00
N VAL A 649 -4.83 16.84 3.96
CA VAL A 649 -5.63 17.13 5.16
C VAL A 649 -5.79 15.86 5.99
N GLN A 650 -4.82 15.63 6.88
CA GLN A 650 -4.74 14.44 7.74
C GLN A 650 -4.48 14.78 9.22
N ARG A 651 -5.07 13.99 10.12
CA ARG A 651 -4.89 14.06 11.59
C ARG A 651 -4.07 12.85 12.03
N ARG A 652 -2.84 13.05 12.53
CA ARG A 652 -1.95 11.94 12.97
C ARG A 652 -1.79 10.81 11.93
N ASN A 653 -1.72 11.17 10.64
CA ASN A 653 -1.66 10.27 9.47
C ASN A 653 -2.98 9.56 9.11
N GLN A 654 -4.10 9.86 9.79
CA GLN A 654 -5.46 9.51 9.38
C GLN A 654 -5.95 10.56 8.38
N LYS A 655 -6.23 10.18 7.13
CA LYS A 655 -6.77 11.10 6.11
C LYS A 655 -8.21 11.53 6.49
N ILE A 656 -8.57 12.80 6.25
CA ILE A 656 -9.80 13.43 6.78
C ILE A 656 -10.66 14.05 5.67
N ILE A 657 -10.04 14.83 4.78
CA ILE A 657 -10.62 15.33 3.54
C ILE A 657 -9.64 15.04 2.41
N GLU A 658 -10.18 14.54 1.30
CA GLU A 658 -9.44 14.21 0.08
C GLU A 658 -10.04 14.96 -1.10
N GLU A 659 -9.21 15.34 -2.07
CA GLU A 659 -9.68 16.02 -3.28
C GLU A 659 -9.01 15.52 -4.55
N ALA A 660 -9.72 15.63 -5.67
CA ALA A 660 -9.22 15.23 -6.98
C ALA A 660 -9.78 16.15 -8.09
N PRO A 661 -8.97 16.58 -9.08
CA PRO A 661 -7.50 16.45 -9.13
C PRO A 661 -6.80 17.23 -8.00
N ALA A 662 -5.51 16.99 -7.78
CA ALA A 662 -4.76 17.72 -6.77
C ALA A 662 -4.56 19.20 -7.17
N PRO A 663 -4.79 20.17 -6.25
CA PRO A 663 -4.75 21.59 -6.56
C PRO A 663 -3.34 22.08 -6.94
N GLY A 664 -3.27 23.12 -7.77
CA GLY A 664 -2.01 23.78 -8.16
C GLY A 664 -1.06 23.02 -9.08
N LEU A 665 -1.27 21.72 -9.38
CA LEU A 665 -0.35 20.95 -10.23
C LEU A 665 -0.51 21.29 -11.72
N SER A 666 0.60 21.58 -12.40
CA SER A 666 0.62 21.79 -13.86
C SER A 666 0.35 20.49 -14.65
N PRO A 667 -0.06 20.58 -15.94
CA PRO A 667 -0.28 19.40 -16.78
C PRO A 667 0.96 18.51 -16.92
N ASP A 668 2.15 19.10 -17.08
CA ASP A 668 3.41 18.35 -17.23
C ASP A 668 3.81 17.64 -15.92
N LEU A 669 3.61 18.29 -14.78
CA LEU A 669 3.90 17.71 -13.45
C LEU A 669 2.95 16.54 -13.15
N ARG A 670 1.68 16.68 -13.52
CA ARG A 670 0.67 15.61 -13.46
C ARG A 670 1.02 14.44 -14.40
N ALA A 671 1.50 14.73 -15.61
CA ALA A 671 1.95 13.71 -16.56
C ALA A 671 3.20 12.94 -16.04
N ASP A 672 4.13 13.63 -15.38
CA ASP A 672 5.32 13.01 -14.75
C ASP A 672 4.97 12.17 -13.52
N LEU A 673 4.09 12.66 -12.64
CA LEU A 673 3.51 11.89 -11.53
C LEU A 673 2.83 10.60 -12.05
N GLY A 674 1.93 10.73 -13.03
CA GLY A 674 1.25 9.61 -13.68
C GLY A 674 2.21 8.62 -14.32
N GLY A 675 3.20 9.12 -15.08
CA GLY A 675 4.22 8.30 -15.74
C GLY A 675 5.06 7.48 -14.75
N LYS A 676 5.50 8.08 -13.64
CA LYS A 676 6.26 7.39 -12.58
C LYS A 676 5.40 6.38 -11.81
N ALA A 677 4.14 6.68 -11.54
CA ALA A 677 3.23 5.73 -10.91
C ALA A 677 2.97 4.49 -11.79
N ILE A 678 2.75 4.70 -13.11
CA ILE A 678 2.64 3.62 -14.10
C ILE A 678 3.94 2.80 -14.16
N ALA A 679 5.11 3.45 -14.10
CA ALA A 679 6.40 2.77 -14.10
C ALA A 679 6.60 1.90 -12.84
N ALA A 680 6.24 2.40 -11.65
CA ALA A 680 6.30 1.64 -10.41
C ALA A 680 5.38 0.41 -10.43
N ALA A 681 4.13 0.57 -10.88
CA ALA A 681 3.20 -0.54 -11.03
C ALA A 681 3.69 -1.60 -12.04
N LYS A 682 4.31 -1.19 -13.15
CA LYS A 682 4.92 -2.11 -14.11
C LYS A 682 6.13 -2.85 -13.55
N ALA A 683 6.96 -2.19 -12.73
CA ALA A 683 8.18 -2.79 -12.16
C ALA A 683 7.92 -4.03 -11.30
N VAL A 684 6.74 -4.12 -10.66
CA VAL A 684 6.34 -5.27 -9.81
C VAL A 684 5.29 -6.18 -10.45
N ASN A 685 4.99 -6.01 -11.74
CA ASN A 685 3.92 -6.72 -12.46
C ASN A 685 2.57 -6.64 -11.71
N TYR A 686 2.18 -5.42 -11.33
CA TYR A 686 0.97 -5.15 -10.57
C TYR A 686 -0.30 -5.51 -11.37
N VAL A 687 -1.40 -5.85 -10.68
CA VAL A 687 -2.71 -6.18 -11.27
C VAL A 687 -3.83 -5.58 -10.43
N GLY A 688 -4.91 -5.12 -11.08
CA GLY A 688 -6.08 -4.51 -10.44
C GLY A 688 -5.86 -3.06 -10.04
N ALA A 689 -6.64 -2.59 -9.06
CA ALA A 689 -6.53 -1.25 -8.49
C ALA A 689 -5.35 -1.17 -7.51
N GLY A 690 -4.56 -0.09 -7.59
CA GLY A 690 -3.51 0.23 -6.63
C GLY A 690 -3.32 1.74 -6.50
N THR A 691 -2.56 2.21 -5.52
CA THR A 691 -2.29 3.64 -5.38
C THR A 691 -0.85 3.88 -4.97
N VAL A 692 -0.15 4.72 -5.74
CA VAL A 692 1.23 5.13 -5.47
C VAL A 692 1.20 6.45 -4.72
N GLU A 693 1.62 6.43 -3.46
CA GLU A 693 1.66 7.60 -2.58
C GLU A 693 2.99 8.33 -2.73
N PHE A 694 2.94 9.65 -2.95
CA PHE A 694 4.10 10.54 -3.02
C PHE A 694 3.99 11.64 -1.97
N ILE A 695 5.14 12.10 -1.46
CA ILE A 695 5.23 13.39 -0.79
C ILE A 695 5.69 14.44 -1.81
N PHE A 696 4.87 15.45 -2.03
CA PHE A 696 5.17 16.64 -2.82
C PHE A 696 5.66 17.76 -1.91
N ASP A 697 6.67 18.49 -2.35
CA ASP A 697 7.32 19.61 -1.68
C ASP A 697 6.84 20.90 -2.34
N ASN A 698 6.00 21.69 -1.65
CA ASN A 698 5.44 22.92 -2.21
C ASN A 698 6.54 23.93 -2.58
N ASP A 699 7.59 24.04 -1.76
CA ASP A 699 8.66 25.04 -1.93
C ASP A 699 9.56 24.73 -3.15
N THR A 700 9.83 23.45 -3.44
CA THR A 700 10.67 23.06 -4.59
C THR A 700 9.90 22.50 -5.79
N SER A 701 8.58 22.32 -5.67
CA SER A 701 7.70 21.67 -6.66
C SER A 701 8.18 20.28 -7.12
N LYS A 702 8.86 19.55 -6.23
CA LYS A 702 9.34 18.18 -6.46
C LYS A 702 8.49 17.19 -5.70
N PHE A 703 8.44 15.95 -6.18
CA PHE A 703 7.78 14.85 -5.48
C PHE A 703 8.70 13.65 -5.35
N TYR A 704 8.45 12.89 -4.29
CA TYR A 704 9.27 11.76 -3.88
C TYR A 704 8.34 10.61 -3.51
N PHE A 705 8.67 9.41 -3.98
CA PHE A 705 7.89 8.20 -3.70
C PHE A 705 7.90 7.91 -2.19
N MET A 706 6.74 7.64 -1.60
CA MET A 706 6.62 7.21 -0.20
C MET A 706 6.41 5.70 -0.13
N GLU A 707 5.27 5.22 -0.63
CA GLU A 707 4.93 3.80 -0.72
C GLU A 707 3.85 3.53 -1.78
N MET A 708 3.49 2.26 -1.98
CA MET A 708 2.39 1.87 -2.87
C MET A 708 1.42 0.98 -2.10
N ASN A 709 0.19 1.46 -1.93
CA ASN A 709 -0.89 0.69 -1.32
C ASN A 709 -1.42 -0.32 -2.35
N THR A 710 -1.40 -1.60 -1.98
CA THR A 710 -1.59 -2.76 -2.85
C THR A 710 -3.05 -3.21 -2.93
N ARG A 711 -3.95 -2.22 -3.02
CA ARG A 711 -5.40 -2.36 -2.88
C ARG A 711 -6.12 -1.15 -3.46
N LEU A 712 -7.46 -1.23 -3.48
CA LEU A 712 -8.31 -0.06 -3.60
C LEU A 712 -8.09 0.86 -2.37
N GLN A 713 -7.97 2.17 -2.58
CA GLN A 713 -7.99 3.14 -1.47
C GLN A 713 -9.43 3.40 -0.98
N VAL A 714 -9.57 3.94 0.22
CA VAL A 714 -10.89 4.33 0.77
C VAL A 714 -11.47 5.45 -0.10
N GLU A 715 -10.62 6.43 -0.37
CA GLU A 715 -10.76 7.67 -1.14
C GLU A 715 -10.83 7.49 -2.67
N HIS A 716 -11.02 6.26 -3.16
CA HIS A 716 -11.27 6.03 -4.58
C HIS A 716 -12.48 6.82 -5.17
N PRO A 717 -13.58 7.15 -4.44
CA PRO A 717 -14.72 7.83 -5.02
C PRO A 717 -14.44 9.20 -5.62
N VAL A 718 -13.47 10.00 -5.12
CA VAL A 718 -13.13 11.28 -5.77
C VAL A 718 -12.55 11.04 -7.17
N THR A 719 -11.74 10.01 -7.34
CA THR A 719 -11.25 9.56 -8.66
C THR A 719 -12.40 9.08 -9.55
N GLU A 720 -13.37 8.34 -9.01
CA GLU A 720 -14.57 7.93 -9.76
C GLU A 720 -15.32 9.16 -10.28
N MET A 721 -15.56 10.16 -9.44
CA MET A 721 -16.32 11.35 -9.80
C MET A 721 -15.67 12.20 -10.90
N ILE A 722 -14.33 12.31 -10.94
CA ILE A 722 -13.63 13.07 -12.01
C ILE A 722 -13.38 12.28 -13.30
N THR A 723 -13.38 10.95 -13.24
CA THR A 723 -13.14 10.08 -14.42
C THR A 723 -14.43 9.54 -15.04
N GLY A 724 -15.52 9.47 -14.28
CA GLY A 724 -16.77 8.82 -14.68
C GLY A 724 -16.68 7.28 -14.74
N LEU A 725 -15.71 6.71 -14.02
CA LEU A 725 -15.41 5.27 -14.00
C LEU A 725 -15.85 4.61 -12.68
N ASP A 726 -16.21 3.34 -12.75
CA ASP A 726 -16.45 2.48 -11.58
C ASP A 726 -15.22 1.59 -11.39
N LEU A 727 -14.40 1.88 -10.38
CA LEU A 727 -13.11 1.20 -10.16
C LEU A 727 -13.30 -0.23 -9.67
N VAL A 728 -14.42 -0.53 -8.99
CA VAL A 728 -14.78 -1.90 -8.61
C VAL A 728 -15.23 -2.71 -9.83
N GLU A 729 -15.90 -2.09 -10.81
CA GLU A 729 -16.23 -2.73 -12.08
C GLU A 729 -14.95 -3.11 -12.84
N TRP A 730 -13.98 -2.20 -12.91
CA TRP A 730 -12.67 -2.48 -13.50
C TRP A 730 -11.90 -3.57 -12.74
N GLN A 731 -12.04 -3.68 -11.42
CA GLN A 731 -11.43 -4.79 -10.65
C GLN A 731 -12.05 -6.13 -11.05
N LEU A 732 -13.37 -6.15 -11.32
CA LEU A 732 -14.11 -7.35 -11.73
C LEU A 732 -13.89 -7.71 -13.22
N GLU A 733 -13.57 -6.74 -14.09
CA GLU A 733 -13.05 -7.01 -15.45
C GLU A 733 -11.69 -7.71 -15.38
N VAL A 734 -10.73 -7.08 -14.71
CA VAL A 734 -9.34 -7.54 -14.68
C VAL A 734 -9.22 -8.91 -14.01
N ALA A 735 -9.94 -9.13 -12.90
CA ALA A 735 -9.95 -10.43 -12.23
C ALA A 735 -10.60 -11.54 -13.08
N ALA A 736 -11.54 -11.19 -13.97
CA ALA A 736 -12.10 -12.11 -14.97
C ALA A 736 -11.18 -12.33 -16.18
N GLY A 737 -10.01 -11.66 -16.25
CA GLY A 737 -9.03 -11.78 -17.32
C GLY A 737 -9.27 -10.85 -18.52
N ASN A 738 -10.12 -9.83 -18.38
CA ASN A 738 -10.35 -8.84 -19.45
C ASN A 738 -9.27 -7.73 -19.45
N PRO A 739 -8.95 -7.15 -20.62
CA PRO A 739 -8.07 -5.98 -20.73
C PRO A 739 -8.69 -4.74 -20.09
N LEU A 740 -7.85 -3.75 -19.77
CA LEU A 740 -8.32 -2.42 -19.35
C LEU A 740 -9.33 -1.81 -20.36
N PRO A 741 -10.52 -1.33 -19.93
CA PRO A 741 -11.54 -0.80 -20.84
C PRO A 741 -11.15 0.46 -21.63
N LEU A 742 -10.20 1.26 -21.13
CA LEU A 742 -9.70 2.48 -21.77
C LEU A 742 -8.17 2.53 -21.78
N SER A 743 -7.59 3.16 -22.81
CA SER A 743 -6.19 3.56 -22.82
C SER A 743 -5.99 4.92 -22.13
N GLN A 744 -4.76 5.24 -21.73
CA GLN A 744 -4.44 6.46 -20.98
C GLN A 744 -5.02 7.74 -21.59
N ALA A 745 -4.88 7.93 -22.91
CA ALA A 745 -5.33 9.11 -23.62
C ALA A 745 -6.86 9.21 -23.82
N SER A 746 -7.62 8.21 -23.38
CA SER A 746 -9.10 8.19 -23.42
C SER A 746 -9.77 8.32 -22.06
N ILE A 747 -8.99 8.36 -20.96
CA ILE A 747 -9.50 8.54 -19.60
C ILE A 747 -9.93 10.01 -19.39
N PRO A 748 -11.19 10.28 -19.00
CA PRO A 748 -11.64 11.65 -18.73
C PRO A 748 -10.99 12.27 -17.50
N LEU A 749 -10.82 13.60 -17.51
CA LEU A 749 -10.56 14.43 -16.34
C LEU A 749 -11.59 15.57 -16.34
N VAL A 750 -12.64 15.46 -15.53
CA VAL A 750 -13.84 16.32 -15.61
C VAL A 750 -14.16 16.91 -14.25
N GLY A 751 -14.12 18.23 -14.14
CA GLY A 751 -14.49 18.96 -12.92
C GLY A 751 -13.54 18.73 -11.74
N HIS A 752 -14.07 18.91 -10.52
CA HIS A 752 -13.33 18.73 -9.26
C HIS A 752 -14.22 18.01 -8.24
N ALA A 753 -13.63 17.11 -7.45
CA ALA A 753 -14.31 16.34 -6.42
C ALA A 753 -13.65 16.50 -5.05
N PHE A 754 -14.47 16.41 -3.99
CA PHE A 754 -14.03 16.25 -2.61
C PHE A 754 -14.69 15.03 -1.97
N GLU A 755 -13.99 14.38 -1.06
CA GLU A 755 -14.52 13.43 -0.09
C GLU A 755 -14.22 13.93 1.32
N ALA A 756 -15.14 13.67 2.26
CA ALA A 756 -14.94 13.90 3.69
C ALA A 756 -15.36 12.65 4.48
N ARG A 757 -14.47 12.17 5.36
CA ARG A 757 -14.71 10.97 6.19
C ARG A 757 -15.44 11.32 7.48
N ILE A 758 -16.70 10.90 7.57
CA ILE A 758 -17.53 11.11 8.76
C ILE A 758 -17.17 10.04 9.79
N TYR A 759 -16.41 10.43 10.82
CA TYR A 759 -16.00 9.53 11.92
C TYR A 759 -16.87 9.75 13.17
N ALA A 760 -17.18 8.66 13.87
CA ALA A 760 -17.63 8.68 15.26
C ALA A 760 -16.43 8.99 16.18
N GLU A 761 -16.16 10.28 16.39
CA GLU A 761 -15.08 10.80 17.21
C GLU A 761 -15.47 12.18 17.78
N ASN A 762 -14.82 12.60 18.87
CA ASN A 762 -14.97 13.93 19.46
C ASN A 762 -13.73 14.81 19.15
N PRO A 763 -13.77 15.69 18.13
CA PRO A 763 -12.62 16.51 17.76
C PRO A 763 -12.10 17.41 18.89
N ARG A 764 -12.99 17.94 19.74
CA ARG A 764 -12.62 18.80 20.87
C ARG A 764 -11.95 18.00 21.98
N ASN A 765 -12.44 16.80 22.28
CA ASN A 765 -11.74 15.83 23.14
C ASN A 765 -10.65 15.05 22.36
N ASN A 766 -9.69 15.79 21.77
CA ASN A 766 -8.46 15.24 21.16
C ASN A 766 -8.69 14.22 20.01
N PHE A 767 -9.88 14.23 19.40
CA PHE A 767 -10.34 13.22 18.44
C PHE A 767 -10.30 11.79 19.03
N LEU A 768 -10.77 11.61 20.26
CA LEU A 768 -11.07 10.29 20.80
C LEU A 768 -12.27 9.69 20.04
N PRO A 769 -12.21 8.41 19.59
CA PRO A 769 -13.35 7.73 19.01
C PRO A 769 -14.52 7.59 19.97
N ASP A 770 -15.73 7.56 19.41
CA ASP A 770 -16.98 7.40 20.14
C ASP A 770 -17.71 6.10 19.70
N SER A 771 -18.49 5.50 20.60
CA SER A 771 -19.19 4.24 20.38
C SER A 771 -20.53 4.26 21.09
N GLY A 772 -21.61 3.98 20.37
CA GLY A 772 -22.98 4.13 20.84
C GLY A 772 -23.99 3.86 19.73
N THR A 773 -25.27 4.11 20.00
CA THR A 773 -26.34 3.92 18.99
C THR A 773 -26.56 5.21 18.20
N LEU A 774 -26.71 5.13 16.88
CA LEU A 774 -27.11 6.26 16.03
C LEU A 774 -28.60 6.60 16.24
N LEU A 775 -28.93 7.27 17.36
CA LEU A 775 -30.30 7.61 17.76
C LEU A 775 -31.03 8.46 16.72
N TYR A 776 -30.31 9.38 16.07
CA TYR A 776 -30.79 10.12 14.90
C TYR A 776 -29.68 10.22 13.85
N LEU A 777 -30.04 9.98 12.59
CA LEU A 777 -29.17 10.15 11.44
C LEU A 777 -29.96 10.81 10.30
N SER A 778 -29.64 12.08 10.02
CA SER A 778 -30.05 12.79 8.80
C SER A 778 -28.84 12.90 7.89
N THR A 779 -29.04 12.69 6.59
CA THR A 779 -28.00 12.84 5.57
C THR A 779 -28.50 13.75 4.44
N PRO A 780 -27.61 14.49 3.75
CA PRO A 780 -27.97 15.18 2.52
C PRO A 780 -28.47 14.16 1.47
N THR A 781 -29.43 14.55 0.63
CA THR A 781 -29.99 13.64 -0.37
C THR A 781 -28.96 13.32 -1.47
N PRO A 782 -28.55 12.05 -1.66
CA PRO A 782 -27.63 11.70 -2.73
C PRO A 782 -28.26 11.91 -4.11
N THR A 783 -27.54 12.60 -4.99
CA THR A 783 -27.94 12.76 -6.40
C THR A 783 -27.63 11.51 -7.22
N HIS A 784 -26.58 10.77 -6.85
CA HIS A 784 -26.07 9.62 -7.59
C HIS A 784 -25.53 8.53 -6.64
N THR A 785 -25.60 7.27 -7.08
CA THR A 785 -25.05 6.09 -6.39
C THR A 785 -23.68 5.65 -6.92
N PHE A 786 -23.37 6.04 -8.16
CA PHE A 786 -22.11 5.83 -8.88
C PHE A 786 -21.72 7.16 -9.55
N ALA A 787 -20.48 7.31 -10.02
CA ALA A 787 -20.08 8.50 -10.77
C ALA A 787 -20.89 8.65 -12.08
N PRO A 788 -21.18 9.88 -12.54
CA PRO A 788 -21.75 10.13 -13.87
C PRO A 788 -20.79 9.64 -14.96
N SER A 789 -21.28 8.84 -15.92
CA SER A 789 -20.41 8.33 -16.98
C SER A 789 -20.15 9.41 -18.04
N TYR A 790 -18.87 9.69 -18.30
CA TYR A 790 -18.44 10.63 -19.33
C TYR A 790 -18.05 9.89 -20.62
N ALA A 791 -18.24 10.55 -21.77
CA ALA A 791 -17.84 9.99 -23.05
C ALA A 791 -16.30 9.85 -23.12
N PRO A 792 -15.75 8.70 -23.55
CA PRO A 792 -14.31 8.52 -23.70
C PRO A 792 -13.68 9.57 -24.61
N ILE A 793 -12.55 10.12 -24.18
CA ILE A 793 -11.81 11.12 -24.96
C ILE A 793 -11.29 10.46 -26.25
N LYS A 794 -11.55 11.10 -27.39
CA LYS A 794 -10.96 10.70 -28.68
C LYS A 794 -9.51 11.18 -28.70
N PRO A 795 -8.50 10.29 -28.84
CA PRO A 795 -7.11 10.71 -28.88
C PRO A 795 -6.86 11.61 -30.09
N SER A 796 -6.35 12.81 -29.83
CA SER A 796 -5.75 13.67 -30.85
C SER A 796 -4.39 13.09 -31.27
N ALA A 797 -3.87 13.54 -32.42
CA ALA A 797 -2.54 13.11 -32.87
C ALA A 797 -1.47 13.64 -31.89
N PRO A 798 -0.62 12.78 -31.29
CA PRO A 798 0.26 13.19 -30.21
C PRO A 798 1.39 14.09 -30.74
N SER A 799 1.51 15.28 -30.13
CA SER A 799 2.58 16.25 -30.43
C SER A 799 3.85 16.00 -29.62
N SER A 800 3.76 15.28 -28.50
CA SER A 800 4.88 14.88 -27.65
C SER A 800 4.55 13.60 -26.86
N ILE A 801 5.56 12.96 -26.26
CA ILE A 801 5.34 11.82 -25.35
C ILE A 801 4.52 12.22 -24.10
N TYR A 802 4.61 13.47 -23.67
CA TYR A 802 3.85 14.01 -22.53
C TYR A 802 2.38 14.30 -22.91
N SER A 803 2.07 14.60 -24.17
CA SER A 803 0.69 14.81 -24.65
C SER A 803 -0.21 13.57 -24.56
N VAL A 804 0.36 12.39 -24.29
CA VAL A 804 -0.36 11.12 -24.06
C VAL A 804 -0.63 10.87 -22.56
N LEU A 805 0.07 11.58 -21.67
CA LEU A 805 0.02 11.44 -20.21
C LEU A 805 -0.66 12.63 -19.51
N GLY A 806 -0.67 13.82 -20.14
CA GLY A 806 -1.47 14.96 -19.69
C GLY A 806 -2.93 14.85 -20.13
N PRO A 807 -3.85 15.63 -19.52
CA PRO A 807 -5.23 15.74 -19.99
C PRO A 807 -5.26 16.39 -21.38
N SER A 808 -6.02 15.82 -22.31
CA SER A 808 -6.20 16.42 -23.64
C SER A 808 -6.99 17.72 -23.56
N GLU A 809 -6.74 18.66 -24.47
CA GLU A 809 -7.59 19.85 -24.67
C GLU A 809 -8.95 19.48 -25.29
N SER A 810 -9.81 18.84 -24.50
CA SER A 810 -11.24 18.68 -24.78
C SER A 810 -12.09 19.58 -23.89
N SER A 811 -11.61 20.81 -23.66
CA SER A 811 -12.36 21.93 -23.07
C SER A 811 -13.46 22.42 -24.02
N SER A 812 -14.42 21.53 -24.32
CA SER A 812 -15.68 21.89 -24.96
C SER A 812 -16.45 22.77 -23.97
N PRO A 813 -16.67 24.06 -24.24
CA PRO A 813 -17.31 24.98 -23.29
C PRO A 813 -18.77 24.60 -23.00
N ASP A 814 -19.36 23.72 -23.81
CA ASP A 814 -20.72 23.22 -23.71
C ASP A 814 -20.90 22.03 -22.73
N LEU A 815 -19.83 21.51 -22.11
CA LEU A 815 -19.94 20.38 -21.18
C LEU A 815 -20.55 20.83 -19.83
N GLN A 816 -21.88 20.79 -19.74
CA GLN A 816 -22.65 21.12 -18.53
C GLN A 816 -22.44 20.07 -17.43
N ILE A 817 -21.38 20.22 -16.65
CA ILE A 817 -21.17 19.48 -15.40
C ILE A 817 -22.28 19.88 -14.42
N THR A 818 -23.13 18.93 -14.05
CA THR A 818 -24.19 19.14 -13.06
C THR A 818 -23.64 18.90 -11.66
N PRO A 819 -23.75 19.87 -10.72
CA PRO A 819 -23.42 19.69 -9.30
C PRO A 819 -23.99 18.38 -8.74
N SER A 820 -23.12 17.55 -8.16
CA SER A 820 -23.51 16.23 -7.67
C SER A 820 -22.94 15.90 -6.30
N LEU A 821 -23.68 15.03 -5.60
CA LEU A 821 -23.43 14.53 -4.26
C LEU A 821 -23.73 13.03 -4.23
N ARG A 822 -22.86 12.27 -3.57
CA ARG A 822 -22.88 10.83 -3.40
C ARG A 822 -22.49 10.51 -1.95
N ILE A 823 -23.07 9.45 -1.37
CA ILE A 823 -22.75 9.00 -0.01
C ILE A 823 -22.41 7.52 -0.05
N GLU A 824 -21.30 7.17 0.57
CA GLU A 824 -20.88 5.80 0.83
C GLU A 824 -21.05 5.54 2.34
N GLN A 825 -22.12 4.84 2.75
CA GLN A 825 -22.43 4.61 4.17
C GLN A 825 -22.49 3.12 4.53
N GLY A 826 -22.03 2.77 5.74
CA GLY A 826 -22.11 1.42 6.29
C GLY A 826 -23.21 1.22 7.34
N PHE A 827 -23.82 2.32 7.80
CA PHE A 827 -24.74 2.36 8.93
C PHE A 827 -25.99 3.18 8.60
N ASN A 828 -27.08 2.90 9.32
CA ASN A 828 -28.36 3.62 9.26
C ASN A 828 -28.76 4.07 10.68
N GLN A 829 -29.79 4.91 10.81
CA GLN A 829 -30.36 5.24 12.12
C GLN A 829 -30.75 3.96 12.88
N GLY A 830 -30.47 3.92 14.19
CA GLY A 830 -30.68 2.76 15.06
C GLY A 830 -29.57 1.69 14.99
N ALA A 831 -28.57 1.84 14.11
CA ALA A 831 -27.38 0.98 14.15
C ALA A 831 -26.44 1.36 15.32
N SER A 832 -25.68 0.40 15.83
CA SER A 832 -24.66 0.61 16.87
C SER A 832 -23.26 0.70 16.26
N ILE A 833 -22.48 1.68 16.71
CA ILE A 833 -21.04 1.82 16.48
C ILE A 833 -20.32 1.17 17.65
N GLY A 834 -19.54 0.11 17.41
CA GLY A 834 -18.83 -0.65 18.45
C GLY A 834 -17.30 -0.53 18.37
N VAL A 835 -16.62 -0.65 19.52
CA VAL A 835 -15.17 -0.38 19.71
C VAL A 835 -14.21 -1.33 18.97
N PHE A 836 -14.67 -2.44 18.40
CA PHE A 836 -13.81 -3.44 17.75
C PHE A 836 -13.28 -3.03 16.36
N TYR A 837 -13.85 -1.98 15.76
CA TYR A 837 -13.65 -1.61 14.36
C TYR A 837 -13.30 -0.12 14.19
N ASP A 838 -13.01 0.25 12.94
CA ASP A 838 -12.86 1.64 12.52
C ASP A 838 -14.17 2.45 12.75
N PRO A 839 -14.11 3.66 13.33
CA PRO A 839 -15.28 4.48 13.65
C PRO A 839 -15.91 5.24 12.46
N MET A 840 -15.47 5.00 11.21
CA MET A 840 -16.03 5.67 10.02
C MET A 840 -17.50 5.26 9.78
N ILE A 841 -18.40 6.22 9.90
CA ILE A 841 -19.85 6.05 9.68
C ILE A 841 -20.15 6.04 8.18
N ALA A 842 -19.61 7.03 7.47
CA ALA A 842 -19.84 7.26 6.04
C ALA A 842 -18.76 8.15 5.43
N LYS A 843 -18.77 8.23 4.10
CA LYS A 843 -17.99 9.20 3.31
C LYS A 843 -18.97 10.04 2.51
N VAL A 844 -18.82 11.36 2.61
CA VAL A 844 -19.62 12.34 1.85
C VAL A 844 -18.77 12.79 0.67
N VAL A 845 -19.20 12.44 -0.54
CA VAL A 845 -18.47 12.69 -1.78
C VAL A 845 -19.26 13.69 -2.62
N VAL A 846 -18.59 14.75 -3.09
CA VAL A 846 -19.22 15.81 -3.89
C VAL A 846 -18.39 16.11 -5.12
N HIS A 847 -19.05 16.60 -6.17
CA HIS A 847 -18.42 16.97 -7.43
C HIS A 847 -19.10 18.19 -8.05
N GLY A 848 -18.28 19.09 -8.57
CA GLY A 848 -18.70 20.31 -9.26
C GLY A 848 -17.83 20.58 -10.46
N ARG A 849 -18.19 21.61 -11.25
CA ARG A 849 -17.42 21.99 -12.44
C ARG A 849 -16.01 22.51 -12.12
N ASP A 850 -15.81 23.00 -10.90
CA ASP A 850 -14.58 23.61 -10.39
C ASP A 850 -14.47 23.39 -8.87
N ARG A 851 -13.26 23.58 -8.30
CA ARG A 851 -12.97 23.37 -6.87
C ARG A 851 -13.86 24.23 -5.96
N THR A 852 -14.16 25.46 -6.34
CA THR A 852 -14.98 26.39 -5.53
C THR A 852 -16.43 25.94 -5.47
N GLU A 853 -16.98 25.46 -6.58
CA GLU A 853 -18.31 24.85 -6.62
C GLU A 853 -18.36 23.54 -5.83
N ALA A 854 -17.38 22.64 -6.02
CA ALA A 854 -17.32 21.39 -5.28
C ALA A 854 -17.26 21.64 -3.75
N LEU A 855 -16.44 22.60 -3.31
CA LEU A 855 -16.33 22.97 -1.89
C LEU A 855 -17.61 23.60 -1.33
N ARG A 856 -18.34 24.39 -2.15
CA ARG A 856 -19.67 24.92 -1.80
C ARG A 856 -20.70 23.81 -1.61
N ILE A 857 -20.64 22.75 -2.42
CA ILE A 857 -21.51 21.56 -2.27
C ILE A 857 -21.10 20.79 -1.01
N LEU A 858 -19.80 20.61 -0.74
CA LEU A 858 -19.31 19.91 0.47
C LEU A 858 -19.81 20.57 1.75
N ARG A 859 -19.69 21.89 1.85
CA ARG A 859 -20.16 22.65 3.03
C ARG A 859 -21.65 22.45 3.25
N LYS A 860 -22.47 22.61 2.20
CA LYS A 860 -23.92 22.36 2.26
C LYS A 860 -24.24 20.90 2.63
N ALA A 861 -23.47 19.94 2.14
CA ALA A 861 -23.65 18.53 2.46
C ALA A 861 -23.43 18.26 3.96
N LEU A 862 -22.39 18.88 4.54
CA LEU A 862 -22.08 18.78 5.98
C LEU A 862 -23.11 19.55 6.83
N ASP A 863 -23.62 20.69 6.36
CA ASP A 863 -24.73 21.42 7.00
C ASP A 863 -26.06 20.62 7.03
N GLU A 864 -26.22 19.60 6.17
CA GLU A 864 -27.40 18.71 6.11
C GLU A 864 -27.17 17.34 6.81
N TYR A 865 -25.95 17.07 7.28
CA TYR A 865 -25.56 15.80 7.91
C TYR A 865 -25.66 15.90 9.45
N HIS A 866 -26.71 15.34 10.05
CA HIS A 866 -26.98 15.46 11.48
C HIS A 866 -26.89 14.10 12.20
N VAL A 867 -26.12 14.03 13.29
CA VAL A 867 -25.94 12.81 14.11
C VAL A 867 -26.18 13.06 15.60
N VAL A 868 -26.96 12.18 16.22
CA VAL A 868 -27.21 12.12 17.68
C VAL A 868 -27.01 10.69 18.18
N GLY A 869 -26.52 10.56 19.41
CA GLY A 869 -26.19 9.30 20.08
C GLY A 869 -24.71 8.94 20.06
N VAL A 870 -23.92 9.52 19.15
CA VAL A 870 -22.45 9.56 19.21
C VAL A 870 -21.94 10.96 18.84
N SER A 871 -20.76 11.31 19.34
CA SER A 871 -19.93 12.42 18.87
C SER A 871 -19.49 12.16 17.43
N THR A 872 -19.38 13.23 16.63
CA THR A 872 -18.87 13.12 15.24
C THR A 872 -18.03 14.32 14.85
N ASN A 873 -17.19 14.14 13.85
CA ASN A 873 -16.33 15.19 13.31
C ASN A 873 -17.00 16.16 12.30
N VAL A 874 -18.33 16.07 12.07
CA VAL A 874 -19.04 16.84 11.04
C VAL A 874 -18.84 18.36 11.16
N GLU A 875 -18.96 18.93 12.36
CA GLU A 875 -18.77 20.37 12.55
C GLU A 875 -17.31 20.80 12.31
N PHE A 876 -16.35 19.95 12.70
CA PHE A 876 -14.94 20.19 12.42
C PHE A 876 -14.65 20.14 10.91
N LEU A 877 -15.16 19.13 10.20
CA LEU A 877 -15.09 19.04 8.73
C LEU A 877 -15.69 20.26 8.04
N ARG A 878 -16.84 20.74 8.51
CA ARG A 878 -17.50 21.95 8.01
C ARG A 878 -16.63 23.19 8.21
N THR A 879 -16.03 23.31 9.40
CA THR A 879 -15.14 24.44 9.75
C THR A 879 -13.86 24.41 8.92
N LEU A 880 -13.30 23.23 8.66
CA LEU A 880 -12.15 23.01 7.79
C LEU A 880 -12.47 23.36 6.33
N ALA A 881 -13.57 22.84 5.79
CA ALA A 881 -14.07 23.19 4.45
C ALA A 881 -14.42 24.69 4.31
N GLY A 882 -14.67 25.38 5.43
CA GLY A 882 -14.86 26.83 5.49
C GLY A 882 -13.60 27.66 5.75
N ASN A 883 -12.45 27.05 6.04
CA ASN A 883 -11.23 27.75 6.39
C ASN A 883 -10.59 28.46 5.17
N LYS A 884 -10.08 29.68 5.38
CA LYS A 884 -9.51 30.50 4.30
C LYS A 884 -8.31 29.84 3.62
N ALA A 885 -7.34 29.32 4.36
CA ALA A 885 -6.16 28.66 3.79
C ALA A 885 -6.55 27.41 2.99
N PHE A 886 -7.57 26.66 3.43
CA PHE A 886 -8.09 25.52 2.67
C PHE A 886 -8.79 25.94 1.36
N ILE A 887 -9.54 27.04 1.38
CA ILE A 887 -10.16 27.63 0.18
C ILE A 887 -9.09 28.12 -0.81
N ASP A 888 -8.05 28.78 -0.31
CA ASP A 888 -6.96 29.37 -1.10
C ASP A 888 -5.94 28.34 -1.63
N GLN A 889 -6.12 27.04 -1.33
CA GLN A 889 -5.27 25.90 -1.74
C GLN A 889 -3.93 25.78 -0.98
N GLU A 890 -3.79 26.41 0.20
CA GLU A 890 -2.61 26.33 1.07
C GLU A 890 -2.57 25.00 1.89
N VAL A 891 -2.65 23.86 1.18
CA VAL A 891 -2.73 22.52 1.78
C VAL A 891 -1.35 21.90 2.04
N GLU A 892 -1.20 21.23 3.18
CA GLU A 892 0.00 20.48 3.62
C GLU A 892 -0.36 19.52 4.77
N THR A 893 0.47 18.52 5.06
CA THR A 893 0.19 17.54 6.14
C THR A 893 0.26 18.11 7.55
N GLY A 894 0.71 19.36 7.70
CA GLY A 894 0.70 20.13 8.94
C GLY A 894 -0.56 21.00 9.15
N PHE A 895 -1.53 20.98 8.24
CA PHE A 895 -2.64 21.93 8.19
C PHE A 895 -3.45 22.02 9.49
N ILE A 896 -3.88 20.89 10.07
CA ILE A 896 -4.75 20.87 11.25
C ILE A 896 -4.04 21.45 12.50
N PRO A 897 -2.79 21.07 12.83
CA PRO A 897 -1.99 21.74 13.86
C PRO A 897 -1.77 23.24 13.61
N LYS A 898 -1.49 23.65 12.37
CA LYS A 898 -1.18 25.04 11.99
C LYS A 898 -2.38 25.97 12.16
N HIS A 899 -3.55 25.54 11.68
CA HIS A 899 -4.80 26.30 11.73
C HIS A 899 -5.66 25.96 12.95
N PHE A 900 -5.10 25.32 14.00
CA PHE A 900 -5.85 24.79 15.13
C PHE A 900 -6.80 25.82 15.79
N LYS A 901 -6.37 27.08 15.95
CA LYS A 901 -7.21 28.15 16.55
C LYS A 901 -8.43 28.52 15.70
N GLU A 902 -8.34 28.35 14.39
CA GLU A 902 -9.41 28.66 13.42
C GLU A 902 -10.36 27.47 13.24
N LEU A 903 -9.83 26.25 13.38
CA LEU A 903 -10.58 24.99 13.30
C LEU A 903 -11.27 24.63 14.62
N PHE A 904 -10.76 25.14 15.75
CA PHE A 904 -11.30 24.95 17.10
C PHE A 904 -11.57 26.31 17.78
N PRO A 905 -12.51 27.12 17.25
CA PRO A 905 -12.95 28.32 17.94
C PRO A 905 -13.57 27.94 19.31
N PRO A 906 -13.56 28.84 20.31
CA PRO A 906 -14.29 28.65 21.56
C PRO A 906 -15.76 28.26 21.30
N LEU A 907 -16.33 27.43 22.17
CA LEU A 907 -17.77 27.19 22.15
C LEU A 907 -18.48 28.53 22.45
N GLN A 908 -19.50 28.83 21.65
CA GLN A 908 -20.33 30.01 21.83
C GLN A 908 -21.50 29.66 22.76
N GLU A 909 -21.80 30.55 23.71
CA GLU A 909 -23.01 30.44 24.53
C GLU A 909 -24.26 30.40 23.62
N PRO A 910 -25.24 29.51 23.88
CA PRO A 910 -26.44 29.44 23.05
C PRO A 910 -27.21 30.77 23.11
N THR A 911 -27.64 31.27 21.95
CA THR A 911 -28.36 32.54 21.89
C THR A 911 -29.80 32.41 22.40
N ALA A 912 -30.43 33.53 22.72
CA ALA A 912 -31.81 33.56 23.21
C ALA A 912 -32.80 32.94 22.19
N GLU A 913 -32.53 33.04 20.89
CA GLU A 913 -33.30 32.38 19.84
C GLU A 913 -33.22 30.84 19.92
N ILE A 914 -32.06 30.27 20.27
CA ILE A 914 -31.89 28.82 20.45
C ILE A 914 -32.72 28.34 21.65
N PHE A 915 -32.67 29.06 22.77
CA PHE A 915 -33.53 28.77 23.92
C PHE A 915 -35.02 28.92 23.60
N ALA A 916 -35.41 29.95 22.84
CA ALA A 916 -36.80 30.13 22.39
C ALA A 916 -37.25 28.98 21.47
N GLN A 917 -36.42 28.56 20.51
CA GLN A 917 -36.70 27.41 19.64
C GLN A 917 -36.84 26.11 20.43
N ALA A 918 -35.91 25.82 21.35
CA ALA A 918 -36.00 24.63 22.20
C ALA A 918 -37.26 24.65 23.09
N ALA A 919 -37.62 25.80 23.64
CA ALA A 919 -38.82 25.96 24.48
C ALA A 919 -40.10 25.74 23.67
N LEU A 920 -40.20 26.36 22.48
CA LEU A 920 -41.33 26.20 21.56
C LEU A 920 -41.45 24.77 21.02
N PHE A 921 -40.33 24.09 20.77
CA PHE A 921 -40.32 22.67 20.40
C PHE A 921 -41.00 21.81 21.46
N ILE A 922 -40.60 21.93 22.73
CA ILE A 922 -41.20 21.18 23.84
C ILE A 922 -42.69 21.53 23.99
N ALA A 923 -43.04 22.81 23.89
CA ALA A 923 -44.43 23.27 23.97
C ALA A 923 -45.32 22.62 22.90
N LEU A 924 -44.87 22.60 21.64
CA LEU A 924 -45.59 22.02 20.50
C LEU A 924 -45.55 20.49 20.48
N ARG A 925 -44.46 19.87 20.97
CA ARG A 925 -44.29 18.41 21.07
C ARG A 925 -45.37 17.84 21.98
N ASP A 926 -45.45 18.34 23.20
CA ASP A 926 -46.33 17.78 24.23
C ASP A 926 -47.82 18.09 23.93
N GLN A 927 -48.09 19.15 23.14
CA GLN A 927 -49.43 19.45 22.63
C GLN A 927 -49.96 18.43 21.61
N LYS A 928 -49.12 17.61 20.95
CA LYS A 928 -49.56 16.59 19.98
C LYS A 928 -50.15 15.30 20.61
N SER A 929 -50.25 15.22 21.94
CA SER A 929 -50.63 13.99 22.67
C SER A 929 -52.12 13.60 22.63
N THR A 930 -52.96 14.24 21.81
CA THR A 930 -54.43 14.14 21.91
C THR A 930 -55.14 13.63 20.65
N ASN A 931 -54.47 12.79 19.84
CA ASN A 931 -55.12 11.83 18.92
C ASN A 931 -55.79 10.67 19.71
N LEU A 932 -56.63 11.00 20.68
CA LEU A 932 -57.45 10.04 21.42
C LEU A 932 -58.69 9.70 20.61
N ALA A 933 -58.99 8.40 20.48
CA ALA A 933 -60.17 7.89 19.77
C ALA A 933 -61.53 8.29 20.41
N SER A 934 -61.51 8.99 21.55
CA SER A 934 -62.66 9.62 22.19
C SER A 934 -62.26 11.02 22.67
N PRO A 935 -62.86 12.11 22.13
CA PRO A 935 -62.47 13.48 22.48
C PRO A 935 -63.03 13.88 23.85
N THR A 936 -62.20 13.81 24.89
CA THR A 936 -62.54 14.32 26.22
C THR A 936 -62.27 15.83 26.32
N PRO A 937 -62.96 16.58 27.20
CA PRO A 937 -62.64 18.00 27.44
C PRO A 937 -61.19 18.23 27.88
N TRP A 938 -60.61 17.28 28.62
CA TRP A 938 -59.21 17.31 29.05
C TRP A 938 -58.21 17.15 27.89
N ALA A 939 -58.63 16.49 26.80
CA ALA A 939 -57.84 16.31 25.59
C ALA A 939 -58.00 17.46 24.58
N SER A 940 -59.17 18.12 24.54
CA SER A 940 -59.46 19.20 23.58
C SER A 940 -59.18 20.61 24.12
N LEU A 941 -58.99 20.79 25.43
CA LEU A 941 -58.84 22.10 26.10
C LEU A 941 -57.52 22.26 26.86
N THR A 942 -56.43 21.59 26.42
CA THR A 942 -55.13 21.49 27.13
C THR A 942 -54.58 22.82 27.67
N SER A 943 -54.55 23.88 26.84
CA SER A 943 -54.10 25.22 27.23
C SER A 943 -55.19 26.12 27.85
N ARG A 944 -56.46 25.68 27.96
CA ARG A 944 -57.56 26.55 28.42
C ARG A 944 -57.59 26.67 29.94
N ARG A 945 -57.90 27.87 30.45
CA ARG A 945 -58.17 28.14 31.88
C ARG A 945 -59.54 28.81 32.04
N PHE A 946 -60.17 28.59 33.19
CA PHE A 946 -61.50 29.11 33.51
C PHE A 946 -61.35 30.32 34.45
N GLY A 947 -61.41 31.53 33.89
CA GLY A 947 -61.19 32.77 34.63
C GLY A 947 -60.63 33.89 33.74
N GLY A 948 -59.94 33.53 32.67
CA GLY A 948 -59.21 34.46 31.79
C GLY A 948 -57.69 34.39 31.96
N ASP A 949 -57.18 33.52 32.84
CA ASP A 949 -55.75 33.35 33.12
C ASP A 949 -54.97 32.96 31.86
N GLU A 950 -53.85 33.65 31.62
CA GLU A 950 -52.95 33.29 30.53
C GLU A 950 -52.23 31.97 30.82
N TYR A 951 -52.24 31.04 29.87
CA TYR A 951 -51.46 29.79 29.99
C TYR A 951 -49.98 30.06 29.78
N LYS A 952 -49.31 30.42 30.89
CA LYS A 952 -47.86 30.53 31.00
C LYS A 952 -47.24 29.14 31.25
N ARG A 953 -46.48 28.63 30.28
CA ARG A 953 -45.61 27.46 30.45
C ARG A 953 -44.19 27.94 30.79
N ILE A 954 -43.58 27.33 31.80
CA ILE A 954 -42.19 27.62 32.22
C ILE A 954 -41.36 26.38 31.91
N ILE A 955 -40.20 26.58 31.28
CA ILE A 955 -39.25 25.54 30.89
C ILE A 955 -37.86 25.99 31.37
N LYS A 956 -37.05 25.04 31.83
CA LYS A 956 -35.69 25.28 32.31
C LYS A 956 -34.68 24.52 31.45
N PHE A 957 -33.53 25.13 31.22
CA PHE A 957 -32.42 24.58 30.47
C PHE A 957 -31.12 24.78 31.22
N GLN A 958 -30.18 23.88 31.03
CA GLN A 958 -28.75 24.03 31.31
C GLN A 958 -27.96 23.59 30.08
N THR A 959 -26.71 24.01 29.91
CA THR A 959 -25.82 23.47 28.85
C THR A 959 -25.09 22.23 29.36
N GLU A 960 -24.45 21.45 28.47
CA GLU A 960 -23.61 20.31 28.91
C GLU A 960 -22.34 20.78 29.65
N ASP A 961 -21.81 21.97 29.32
CA ASP A 961 -20.59 22.52 29.92
C ASP A 961 -20.81 23.33 31.21
N MET A 962 -22.04 23.79 31.49
CA MET A 962 -22.36 24.66 32.64
C MET A 962 -23.45 24.03 33.53
N GLU A 963 -23.10 22.95 34.23
CA GLU A 963 -23.99 22.17 35.12
C GLU A 963 -24.69 22.99 36.25
N GLN A 964 -24.35 24.28 36.43
CA GLN A 964 -24.85 25.13 37.52
C GLN A 964 -25.69 26.34 37.05
N GLU A 965 -25.67 26.70 35.76
CA GLU A 965 -26.44 27.85 35.25
C GLU A 965 -27.74 27.41 34.58
N ILE A 966 -28.87 27.80 35.18
CA ILE A 966 -30.21 27.44 34.71
C ILE A 966 -30.87 28.64 34.03
N ILE A 967 -31.01 28.57 32.71
CA ILE A 967 -31.74 29.55 31.90
C ILE A 967 -33.22 29.16 31.86
N THR A 968 -34.11 30.14 32.09
CA THR A 968 -35.55 29.92 32.18
C THR A 968 -36.28 30.54 30.99
N ALA A 969 -37.02 29.71 30.26
CA ALA A 969 -37.87 30.13 29.16
C ALA A 969 -39.34 30.15 29.58
N ASN A 970 -39.98 31.30 29.41
CA ASN A 970 -41.40 31.51 29.66
C ASN A 970 -42.13 31.59 28.32
N ILE A 971 -43.15 30.76 28.12
CA ILE A 971 -43.97 30.73 26.91
C ILE A 971 -45.41 31.06 27.30
N ILE A 972 -46.01 32.04 26.65
CA ILE A 972 -47.42 32.40 26.81
C ILE A 972 -48.11 32.16 25.47
N GLN A 973 -49.02 31.17 25.41
CA GLN A 973 -49.77 30.90 24.19
C GLN A 973 -50.90 31.92 24.02
N LYS A 974 -50.82 32.75 22.97
CA LYS A 974 -51.86 33.73 22.64
C LYS A 974 -52.94 33.14 21.73
N SER A 975 -52.56 32.27 20.79
CA SER A 975 -53.50 31.50 19.97
C SER A 975 -52.86 30.21 19.42
N THR A 976 -53.52 29.50 18.50
CA THR A 976 -52.97 28.26 17.92
C THR A 976 -51.81 28.62 16.99
N GLY A 977 -50.58 28.22 17.37
CA GLY A 977 -49.36 28.54 16.62
C GLY A 977 -48.74 29.92 16.92
N LEU A 978 -49.35 30.74 17.79
CA LEU A 978 -48.87 32.08 18.15
C LEU A 978 -48.57 32.19 19.66
N TYR A 979 -47.34 32.61 19.98
CA TYR A 979 -46.79 32.62 21.32
C TYR A 979 -46.03 33.92 21.59
N ASP A 980 -46.09 34.43 22.82
CA ASP A 980 -45.05 35.33 23.33
C ASP A 980 -44.03 34.47 24.09
N VAL A 981 -42.73 34.69 23.84
CA VAL A 981 -41.65 33.98 24.55
C VAL A 981 -40.75 34.98 25.26
N VAL A 982 -40.36 34.68 26.50
CA VAL A 982 -39.40 35.48 27.28
C VAL A 982 -38.33 34.57 27.86
N ILE A 983 -37.07 34.82 27.50
CA ILE A 983 -35.90 34.05 27.95
C ILE A 983 -35.18 34.87 29.04
N GLU A 984 -35.11 34.32 30.24
CA GLU A 984 -34.36 34.89 31.36
C GLU A 984 -32.87 34.52 31.21
N THR A 985 -32.06 35.45 30.70
CA THR A 985 -30.60 35.29 30.54
C THR A 985 -29.83 36.01 31.65
N THR A 986 -28.54 35.70 31.80
CA THR A 986 -27.60 36.38 32.71
C THR A 986 -27.46 37.89 32.43
N GLN A 987 -27.73 38.32 31.19
CA GLN A 987 -27.69 39.73 30.76
C GLN A 987 -29.05 40.43 30.88
N GLY A 988 -30.12 39.70 31.23
CA GLY A 988 -31.49 40.21 31.35
C GLY A 988 -32.53 39.39 30.58
N PRO A 989 -33.83 39.76 30.67
CA PRO A 989 -34.89 39.10 29.92
C PRO A 989 -34.90 39.52 28.44
N VAL A 990 -34.84 38.55 27.53
CA VAL A 990 -35.01 38.75 26.08
C VAL A 990 -36.45 38.38 25.69
N HIS A 991 -37.13 39.23 24.93
CA HIS A 991 -38.55 39.12 24.63
C HIS A 991 -38.81 38.93 23.12
N PHE A 992 -39.48 37.84 22.76
CA PHE A 992 -39.91 37.53 21.39
C PHE A 992 -41.45 37.54 21.29
N PRO A 993 -42.09 38.71 21.13
CA PRO A 993 -43.55 38.84 21.09
C PRO A 993 -44.13 38.36 19.74
N SER A 994 -45.35 37.83 19.76
CA SER A 994 -46.08 37.39 18.55
C SER A 994 -45.30 36.39 17.67
N THR A 995 -44.49 35.55 18.32
CA THR A 995 -43.72 34.48 17.68
C THR A 995 -44.67 33.44 17.08
N ASN A 996 -44.63 33.29 15.75
CA ASN A 996 -45.30 32.16 15.09
C ASN A 996 -44.40 30.92 15.20
N ALA A 997 -44.97 29.76 15.56
CA ALA A 997 -44.22 28.52 15.72
C ALA A 997 -45.03 27.28 15.31
N GLN A 998 -44.41 26.37 14.54
CA GLN A 998 -45.04 25.13 14.07
C GLN A 998 -44.03 23.99 13.91
N LEU A 999 -44.39 22.79 14.38
CA LEU A 999 -43.65 21.55 14.07
C LEU A 999 -44.06 21.02 12.70
N LEU A 1000 -43.15 21.12 11.72
CA LEU A 1000 -43.32 20.63 10.35
C LEU A 1000 -43.18 19.09 10.24
N GLY A 1001 -42.68 18.44 11.30
CA GLY A 1001 -42.58 16.98 11.39
C GLY A 1001 -42.61 16.50 12.84
N GLN A 1002 -41.78 15.50 13.15
CA GLN A 1002 -41.42 15.14 14.52
C GLN A 1002 -40.32 16.07 15.05
N ASN A 1003 -39.20 16.17 14.33
CA ASN A 1003 -37.99 16.87 14.79
C ASN A 1003 -37.81 18.28 14.20
N THR A 1004 -38.50 18.63 13.10
CA THR A 1004 -38.31 19.92 12.43
C THR A 1004 -39.26 20.99 12.98
N LEU A 1005 -38.70 22.06 13.56
CA LEU A 1005 -39.42 23.25 14.01
C LEU A 1005 -39.25 24.40 13.01
N SER A 1006 -40.32 25.13 12.80
CA SER A 1006 -40.36 26.43 12.10
C SER A 1006 -40.76 27.51 13.09
N THR A 1007 -40.05 28.64 13.11
CA THR A 1007 -40.31 29.79 13.99
C THR A 1007 -40.14 31.13 13.28
N THR A 1008 -40.91 32.14 13.65
CA THR A 1008 -40.62 33.55 13.30
C THR A 1008 -40.21 34.30 14.57
N LEU A 1009 -38.91 34.52 14.75
CA LEU A 1009 -38.31 35.26 15.88
C LEU A 1009 -37.71 36.57 15.35
N ASP A 1010 -38.04 37.71 15.96
CA ASP A 1010 -37.62 39.05 15.54
C ASP A 1010 -37.76 39.30 14.02
N MET A 1011 -38.94 38.96 13.49
CA MET A 1011 -39.31 38.97 12.07
C MET A 1011 -38.52 38.01 11.16
N ASN A 1012 -37.47 37.35 11.64
CA ASN A 1012 -36.70 36.36 10.89
C ASN A 1012 -37.41 35.00 10.88
N TYR A 1013 -37.64 34.46 9.67
CA TYR A 1013 -38.12 33.08 9.50
C TYR A 1013 -36.94 32.12 9.68
N LEU A 1014 -36.97 31.34 10.77
CA LEU A 1014 -35.94 30.38 11.15
C LEU A 1014 -36.49 28.96 11.14
N ARG A 1015 -35.62 27.99 10.82
CA ARG A 1015 -35.92 26.55 10.88
C ARG A 1015 -34.79 25.83 11.60
N ALA A 1016 -35.14 25.00 12.57
CA ALA A 1016 -34.21 24.16 13.30
C ALA A 1016 -34.65 22.69 13.25
N THR A 1017 -33.69 21.77 13.32
CA THR A 1017 -33.96 20.36 13.58
C THR A 1017 -33.60 20.08 15.03
N ILE A 1018 -34.58 19.73 15.85
CA ILE A 1018 -34.42 19.52 17.29
C ILE A 1018 -34.73 18.05 17.58
N VAL A 1019 -33.74 17.35 18.12
CA VAL A 1019 -33.80 15.91 18.43
C VAL A 1019 -33.83 15.75 19.94
N SER A 1020 -34.86 15.07 20.44
CA SER A 1020 -34.92 14.66 21.84
C SER A 1020 -34.20 13.32 22.02
N GLN A 1021 -33.14 13.32 22.83
CA GLN A 1021 -32.53 12.13 23.42
C GLN A 1021 -33.07 12.00 24.86
N PRO A 1022 -33.93 10.99 25.16
CA PRO A 1022 -34.36 10.74 26.54
C PRO A 1022 -33.18 10.26 27.41
N PRO A 1023 -33.28 10.38 28.74
CA PRO A 1023 -32.30 9.79 29.65
C PRO A 1023 -32.22 8.26 29.43
N PRO A 1024 -31.03 7.64 29.51
CA PRO A 1024 -30.91 6.21 29.24
C PRO A 1024 -31.70 5.36 30.27
N PRO A 1025 -32.32 4.24 29.84
CA PRO A 1025 -33.16 3.42 30.71
C PRO A 1025 -32.36 2.78 31.85
N ALA A 1026 -33.04 2.57 32.98
CA ALA A 1026 -32.50 1.99 34.21
C ALA A 1026 -31.40 2.80 34.94
N ILE A 1027 -31.08 4.03 34.51
CA ILE A 1027 -30.27 4.97 35.30
C ILE A 1027 -31.20 5.78 36.23
N PRO A 1028 -30.95 5.84 37.56
CA PRO A 1028 -31.63 6.79 38.45
C PRO A 1028 -31.29 8.24 38.08
N ALA A 1029 -32.27 9.14 38.14
CA ALA A 1029 -32.05 10.55 37.85
C ALA A 1029 -31.09 11.18 38.89
N SER A 1030 -30.00 11.78 38.42
CA SER A 1030 -29.05 12.53 39.25
C SER A 1030 -28.89 13.96 38.73
N GLN A 1031 -27.98 14.74 39.32
CA GLN A 1031 -27.66 16.09 38.84
C GLN A 1031 -26.79 16.10 37.57
N SER A 1032 -26.22 14.96 37.17
CA SER A 1032 -25.39 14.89 35.96
C SER A 1032 -26.22 14.88 34.68
N SER A 1033 -25.80 15.69 33.70
CA SER A 1033 -26.41 15.85 32.37
C SER A 1033 -26.71 14.54 31.64
N ASN A 1034 -25.82 13.54 31.76
CA ASN A 1034 -25.98 12.21 31.16
C ASN A 1034 -27.15 11.38 31.74
N THR A 1035 -27.80 11.83 32.81
CA THR A 1035 -28.99 11.19 33.42
C THR A 1035 -30.30 11.91 33.12
N MET A 1036 -30.28 12.93 32.26
CA MET A 1036 -31.39 13.82 31.96
C MET A 1036 -31.84 13.73 30.49
N GLU A 1037 -32.97 14.36 30.14
CA GLU A 1037 -33.36 14.54 28.74
C GLU A 1037 -32.46 15.59 28.08
N ARG A 1038 -31.83 15.23 26.95
CA ARG A 1038 -31.01 16.13 26.13
C ARG A 1038 -31.75 16.50 24.85
N LEU A 1039 -31.70 17.78 24.49
CA LEU A 1039 -32.20 18.31 23.22
C LEU A 1039 -31.00 18.74 22.37
N HIS A 1040 -30.82 18.11 21.22
CA HIS A 1040 -29.79 18.49 20.26
C HIS A 1040 -30.45 19.33 19.17
N ILE A 1041 -30.15 20.64 19.18
CA ILE A 1041 -30.62 21.63 18.21
C ILE A 1041 -29.57 21.76 17.11
N PHE A 1042 -29.98 21.48 15.88
CA PHE A 1042 -29.23 21.77 14.67
C PHE A 1042 -29.82 23.00 13.98
N ASN A 1043 -29.03 24.07 13.90
CA ASN A 1043 -29.38 25.34 13.28
C ASN A 1043 -28.11 25.93 12.63
N ALA A 1044 -28.22 26.48 11.41
CA ALA A 1044 -27.10 27.03 10.64
C ALA A 1044 -25.82 26.15 10.62
N GLY A 1045 -25.98 24.82 10.59
CA GLY A 1045 -24.90 23.83 10.62
C GLY A 1045 -24.14 23.70 11.95
N GLN A 1046 -24.50 24.46 12.99
CA GLN A 1046 -24.02 24.24 14.36
C GLN A 1046 -24.92 23.21 15.06
N LYS A 1047 -24.32 22.44 15.98
CA LYS A 1047 -25.03 21.53 16.89
C LYS A 1047 -24.92 22.09 18.32
N THR A 1048 -26.03 22.47 18.92
CA THR A 1048 -26.11 22.84 20.34
C THR A 1048 -26.82 21.74 21.10
N THR A 1049 -26.23 21.24 22.20
CA THR A 1049 -26.99 20.44 23.17
C THR A 1049 -27.48 21.34 24.31
N LEU A 1050 -28.77 21.27 24.59
CA LEU A 1050 -29.35 21.76 25.84
C LEU A 1050 -29.86 20.58 26.65
N VAL A 1051 -29.76 20.65 27.97
CA VAL A 1051 -30.21 19.60 28.89
C VAL A 1051 -31.42 20.13 29.68
N LEU A 1052 -32.43 19.28 29.89
CA LEU A 1052 -33.63 19.61 30.67
C LEU A 1052 -33.43 19.14 32.13
N PRO A 1053 -33.34 20.05 33.11
CA PRO A 1053 -33.04 19.68 34.49
C PRO A 1053 -34.13 18.77 35.09
N SER A 1054 -33.71 17.62 35.64
CA SER A 1054 -34.61 16.71 36.35
C SER A 1054 -35.37 17.43 37.49
N PRO A 1055 -36.71 17.26 37.61
CA PRO A 1055 -37.46 17.89 38.68
C PRO A 1055 -36.94 17.50 40.07
N GLY A 1056 -36.93 18.45 41.02
CA GLY A 1056 -36.40 18.21 42.37
C GLY A 1056 -37.03 17.02 43.12
N TRP A 1057 -38.31 16.73 42.86
CA TRP A 1057 -38.98 15.54 43.42
C TRP A 1057 -38.45 14.23 42.83
N LEU A 1058 -38.06 14.21 41.55
CA LEU A 1058 -37.48 13.04 40.89
C LEU A 1058 -36.04 12.82 41.37
N LEU A 1059 -35.28 13.90 41.55
CA LEU A 1059 -33.96 13.85 42.18
C LEU A 1059 -34.04 13.33 43.62
N SER A 1060 -35.06 13.72 44.41
CA SER A 1060 -35.26 13.19 45.76
C SER A 1060 -35.65 11.70 45.81
N LEU A 1061 -36.02 11.08 44.68
CA LEU A 1061 -36.22 9.63 44.57
C LEU A 1061 -34.95 8.87 44.16
N GLY A 1062 -33.93 9.56 43.60
CA GLY A 1062 -32.63 9.00 43.26
C GLY A 1062 -31.52 9.28 44.29
N GLY A 1063 -31.76 10.22 45.21
CA GLY A 1063 -30.75 10.79 46.11
C GLY A 1063 -30.02 9.81 47.04
N ASP A 1064 -30.67 8.71 47.43
CA ASP A 1064 -30.04 7.68 48.28
C ASP A 1064 -28.96 6.87 47.54
N LEU A 1065 -29.00 6.83 46.19
CA LEU A 1065 -28.19 5.92 45.37
C LEU A 1065 -26.99 6.58 44.65
N LEU A 1066 -27.12 7.82 44.15
CA LEU A 1066 -26.12 8.44 43.26
C LEU A 1066 -25.71 9.86 43.70
N SER A 1067 -25.07 9.96 44.86
CA SER A 1067 -24.48 11.20 45.38
C SER A 1067 -23.28 10.90 46.27
N ALA A 1068 -22.07 11.01 45.72
CA ALA A 1068 -20.82 10.81 46.44
C ALA A 1068 -19.62 11.46 45.73
N LYS A 1069 -18.53 11.65 46.47
CA LYS A 1069 -17.31 12.34 46.02
C LYS A 1069 -16.19 11.38 45.59
N GLY A 1070 -16.50 10.10 45.34
CA GLY A 1070 -15.54 9.03 45.01
C GLY A 1070 -15.85 8.25 43.74
N ALA A 1071 -16.83 8.69 42.93
CA ALA A 1071 -17.32 7.96 41.77
C ALA A 1071 -16.30 7.83 40.62
N LEU A 1072 -16.02 6.58 40.24
CA LEU A 1072 -15.24 6.21 39.05
C LEU A 1072 -16.13 6.29 37.80
N LYS A 1073 -15.71 7.09 36.82
CA LYS A 1073 -16.39 7.26 35.53
C LYS A 1073 -15.56 6.69 34.38
N ALA A 1074 -16.24 6.28 33.30
CA ALA A 1074 -15.59 5.88 32.05
C ALA A 1074 -14.85 7.10 31.43
N PRO A 1075 -13.53 7.03 31.21
CA PRO A 1075 -12.77 8.14 30.62
C PRO A 1075 -12.94 8.26 29.09
N MET A 1076 -13.52 7.24 28.46
CA MET A 1076 -13.85 7.16 27.03
C MET A 1076 -14.87 6.03 26.80
N PRO A 1077 -15.62 6.03 25.69
CA PRO A 1077 -16.57 4.97 25.38
C PRO A 1077 -15.86 3.62 25.24
N SER A 1078 -16.36 2.59 25.94
CA SER A 1078 -15.62 1.36 26.20
C SER A 1078 -16.52 0.13 26.40
N LEU A 1079 -15.97 -1.06 26.20
CA LEU A 1079 -16.52 -2.32 26.71
C LEU A 1079 -16.00 -2.56 28.13
N ILE A 1080 -16.85 -2.96 29.07
CA ILE A 1080 -16.40 -3.46 30.38
C ILE A 1080 -15.92 -4.91 30.21
N VAL A 1081 -14.60 -5.13 30.27
CA VAL A 1081 -13.99 -6.47 30.15
C VAL A 1081 -14.17 -7.24 31.46
N GLU A 1082 -13.86 -6.59 32.58
CA GLU A 1082 -13.83 -7.24 33.89
C GLU A 1082 -14.20 -6.24 34.98
N LEU A 1083 -14.98 -6.68 35.96
CA LEU A 1083 -15.37 -5.90 37.14
C LEU A 1083 -14.78 -6.60 38.37
N LYS A 1084 -13.83 -5.95 39.03
CA LYS A 1084 -12.97 -6.57 40.07
C LYS A 1084 -13.47 -6.37 41.51
N VAL A 1085 -14.65 -5.78 41.66
CA VAL A 1085 -15.27 -5.44 42.95
C VAL A 1085 -16.78 -5.70 42.92
N SER A 1086 -17.35 -5.91 44.10
CA SER A 1086 -18.78 -6.01 44.38
C SER A 1086 -19.22 -4.86 45.29
N VAL A 1087 -20.53 -4.61 45.34
CA VAL A 1087 -21.10 -3.67 46.33
C VAL A 1087 -20.84 -4.20 47.75
N GLY A 1088 -20.25 -3.37 48.60
CA GLY A 1088 -19.80 -3.71 49.94
C GLY A 1088 -18.31 -4.07 50.06
N ASP A 1089 -17.58 -4.24 48.95
CA ASP A 1089 -16.13 -4.50 49.01
C ASP A 1089 -15.36 -3.25 49.45
N ARG A 1090 -14.34 -3.44 50.30
CA ARG A 1090 -13.39 -2.36 50.64
C ARG A 1090 -12.24 -2.33 49.62
N VAL A 1091 -11.87 -1.13 49.20
CA VAL A 1091 -10.81 -0.89 48.20
C VAL A 1091 -9.72 0.03 48.75
N GLU A 1092 -8.47 -0.25 48.39
CA GLU A 1092 -7.31 0.58 48.69
C GLU A 1092 -6.98 1.56 47.55
N LYS A 1093 -6.27 2.65 47.88
CA LYS A 1093 -5.77 3.59 46.87
C LYS A 1093 -4.84 2.89 45.86
N GLY A 1094 -5.17 2.99 44.58
CA GLY A 1094 -4.46 2.35 43.48
C GLY A 1094 -4.91 0.93 43.16
N GLN A 1095 -5.82 0.34 43.94
CA GLN A 1095 -6.43 -0.96 43.65
C GLN A 1095 -7.20 -0.90 42.33
N ALA A 1096 -7.12 -1.97 41.54
CA ALA A 1096 -7.85 -2.10 40.29
C ALA A 1096 -9.33 -2.40 40.55
N VAL A 1097 -10.22 -1.63 39.94
CA VAL A 1097 -11.67 -1.67 40.22
C VAL A 1097 -12.44 -2.20 39.00
N VAL A 1098 -12.13 -1.68 37.81
CA VAL A 1098 -12.75 -2.06 36.53
C VAL A 1098 -11.69 -2.13 35.45
N VAL A 1099 -11.77 -3.14 34.58
CA VAL A 1099 -10.99 -3.22 33.33
C VAL A 1099 -11.93 -2.89 32.18
N ILE A 1100 -11.55 -1.90 31.38
CA ILE A 1100 -12.30 -1.45 30.21
C ILE A 1100 -11.46 -1.66 28.94
N GLU A 1101 -12.05 -2.10 27.85
CA GLU A 1101 -11.42 -2.14 26.52
C GLU A 1101 -11.99 -0.99 25.68
N SER A 1102 -11.10 -0.16 25.14
CA SER A 1102 -11.44 0.74 24.04
C SER A 1102 -10.28 0.79 23.05
N MET A 1103 -10.57 0.94 21.76
CA MET A 1103 -9.58 0.91 20.67
C MET A 1103 -8.60 -0.29 20.74
N LYS A 1104 -9.08 -1.49 21.12
CA LYS A 1104 -8.27 -2.71 21.32
C LYS A 1104 -7.17 -2.58 22.40
N THR A 1105 -7.34 -1.66 23.34
CA THR A 1105 -6.43 -1.42 24.46
C THR A 1105 -7.19 -1.58 25.77
N GLU A 1106 -6.75 -2.52 26.61
CA GLU A 1106 -7.25 -2.67 27.97
C GLU A 1106 -6.70 -1.55 28.87
N THR A 1107 -7.60 -0.82 29.52
CA THR A 1107 -7.29 0.20 30.52
C THR A 1107 -7.83 -0.25 31.87
N VAL A 1108 -6.98 -0.26 32.89
CA VAL A 1108 -7.36 -0.65 34.26
C VAL A 1108 -7.66 0.61 35.07
N LEU A 1109 -8.94 0.87 35.33
CA LEU A 1109 -9.39 1.93 36.22
C LEU A 1109 -9.11 1.55 37.68
N ARG A 1110 -8.65 2.53 38.47
CA ARG A 1110 -8.13 2.33 39.83
C ARG A 1110 -8.71 3.34 40.80
N ALA A 1111 -8.95 2.92 42.05
CA ALA A 1111 -9.49 3.80 43.08
C ALA A 1111 -8.47 4.88 43.46
N ASP A 1112 -8.84 6.16 43.34
CA ASP A 1112 -7.93 7.29 43.65
C ASP A 1112 -7.68 7.48 45.17
N ARG A 1113 -8.53 6.89 46.01
CA ARG A 1113 -8.48 6.88 47.47
C ARG A 1113 -9.04 5.55 47.99
N ALA A 1114 -8.79 5.25 49.27
CA ALA A 1114 -9.40 4.10 49.94
C ALA A 1114 -10.85 4.42 50.36
N GLY A 1115 -11.67 3.37 50.46
CA GLY A 1115 -13.08 3.46 50.82
C GLY A 1115 -13.84 2.14 50.62
N VAL A 1116 -15.17 2.19 50.65
CA VAL A 1116 -16.07 1.04 50.44
C VAL A 1116 -16.90 1.26 49.17
N VAL A 1117 -17.06 0.23 48.35
CA VAL A 1117 -17.84 0.29 47.11
C VAL A 1117 -19.33 0.36 47.45
N LYS A 1118 -19.93 1.54 47.23
CA LYS A 1118 -21.33 1.83 47.55
C LYS A 1118 -22.29 1.39 46.44
N SER A 1119 -21.90 1.52 45.18
CA SER A 1119 -22.70 1.06 44.04
C SER A 1119 -21.83 0.64 42.86
N VAL A 1120 -22.39 -0.19 41.98
CA VAL A 1120 -21.77 -0.61 40.72
C VAL A 1120 -22.79 -0.37 39.60
N GLY A 1121 -22.47 0.55 38.70
CA GLY A 1121 -23.35 1.08 37.65
C GLY A 1121 -23.24 0.38 36.30
N CYS A 1122 -22.38 -0.64 36.17
CA CYS A 1122 -22.16 -1.39 34.93
C CYS A 1122 -21.93 -2.90 35.19
N LYS A 1123 -21.82 -3.70 34.13
CA LYS A 1123 -21.59 -5.15 34.19
C LYS A 1123 -20.49 -5.56 33.20
N ALA A 1124 -19.80 -6.67 33.47
CA ALA A 1124 -18.90 -7.27 32.48
C ALA A 1124 -19.67 -7.65 31.19
N GLY A 1125 -19.10 -7.31 30.04
CA GLY A 1125 -19.75 -7.40 28.73
C GLY A 1125 -20.65 -6.21 28.34
N GLU A 1126 -20.81 -5.20 29.22
CA GLU A 1126 -21.60 -4.00 28.93
C GLU A 1126 -20.80 -2.95 28.14
N MET A 1127 -21.45 -2.30 27.18
CA MET A 1127 -20.90 -1.12 26.48
C MET A 1127 -21.31 0.16 27.24
N VAL A 1128 -20.34 1.04 27.53
CA VAL A 1128 -20.55 2.29 28.28
C VAL A 1128 -20.08 3.51 27.50
N GLU A 1129 -20.83 4.61 27.61
CA GLU A 1129 -20.52 5.94 27.03
C GLU A 1129 -19.45 6.70 27.85
N GLU A 1130 -18.87 7.77 27.31
CA GLU A 1130 -17.94 8.65 28.03
C GLU A 1130 -18.63 9.32 29.25
N GLY A 1131 -17.91 9.43 30.37
CA GLY A 1131 -18.44 10.02 31.60
C GLY A 1131 -19.50 9.18 32.32
N ARG A 1132 -19.87 7.99 31.79
CA ARG A 1132 -20.74 7.03 32.46
C ARG A 1132 -20.14 6.63 33.81
N GLU A 1133 -20.91 6.77 34.88
CA GLU A 1133 -20.54 6.30 36.21
C GLU A 1133 -20.54 4.77 36.27
N LEU A 1134 -19.42 4.19 36.73
CA LEU A 1134 -19.16 2.75 36.69
C LEU A 1134 -19.17 2.13 38.09
N VAL A 1135 -18.52 2.77 39.05
CA VAL A 1135 -18.44 2.31 40.45
C VAL A 1135 -18.41 3.54 41.36
N ASP A 1136 -19.30 3.57 42.35
CA ASP A 1136 -19.25 4.57 43.41
C ASP A 1136 -18.48 4.03 44.63
N ILE A 1137 -17.61 4.86 45.19
CA ILE A 1137 -16.81 4.55 46.38
C ILE A 1137 -17.12 5.60 47.46
N GLU A 1138 -17.72 5.13 48.54
CA GLU A 1138 -17.82 5.89 49.79
C GLU A 1138 -16.42 5.96 50.41
N LEU A 1139 -15.81 7.14 50.32
CA LEU A 1139 -14.43 7.37 50.76
C LEU A 1139 -14.32 7.34 52.28
N ASP A 1140 -13.26 6.71 52.80
CA ASP A 1140 -12.90 6.84 54.21
C ASP A 1140 -12.68 8.34 54.56
N GLU A 1141 -13.26 8.81 55.67
CA GLU A 1141 -13.06 10.19 56.17
C GLU A 1141 -11.57 10.45 56.46
N PRO A 1142 -11.09 11.69 56.24
CA PRO A 1142 -9.65 12.03 56.18
C PRO A 1142 -8.94 12.10 57.55
#